data_AF-A0A016SBP6-F1
#
_entry.id   AF-A0A016SBP6-F1
#
_cell.length_a   1.000
_cell.length_b   1.000
_cell.length_c   1.000
_cell.angle_alpha   90.00
_cell.angle_beta   90.00
_cell.angle_gamma   90.00
#
_symmetry.space_group_name_H-M   'P 1'
#
loop_
_entity.id
_entity.type
_entity.pdbx_description
1 polymer ?
#
loop_
_entity_poly.entity_id
_entity_poly.type
_entity_poly.pdbx_seq_one_letter_code
_entity_poly.pdbx_strand_id
1 'polypeptide(L)'
;MFSLVREALALRQRVVATRQTVIFLQRCKANDVIPKFILKKKLGMTCNLPDNHPKIINIYRSILGIVIKEKQRVLYSSLLKCASKEQACRRLLPEQTWRRIEGRSRMICDSIRSSIKSTLCEKYDRLLSTDCGRRCNAKLTNSTEHHRSDNIVANSVATYHPARVTVLGDTHLSDSAVDFLSLGPSFAISHRIDGSTFRKVATGLHKLRDRLRLKAKRENEPQPTQLSTRPLPLVPFPQRFYKEPEPVRDVDTKFKILLTGVLNAYTHHRRFTHSNLTREQWEGFAEVRELTKNGAIRLSVSDKGGEFVVIPQVLDREITELHLQDTTLYCPVTEKDFHNQCRRLNDAWMSIGKSAGLDERFLSRLKIDTPTCPVFYSLIKTHKLTPDDLNSMSAHTYKIRPIISCIGGPADRISWFLNKIVSQILCKIPSHLTNTNHFLKQLHSARFDGNCTIESFDVTSLYTNVQNSEALQALSEMLNLHGSHLETYGLSRTRLLSLIKECLSCNIFKWSGRYFAQVRGLAMGQRLAPVLAICFMSRIEAPVLARLPIMYCRYIDDCCIITSTQSEMDECFRILNQQSQYIRLTREKPLDGWLPFLNTQISLSNGHVRVKWYRKGSCKNILIHARSAHPMLMKRAVIRNMFKTAVELCTGDDERKESRKLASDIASANGYTVFPHRNKSRTVNAGISRQNKVPLCLPFISDKISAAVRRCIVQAHLHDDVRLVNIPNGNIRSQLVRNRLYDRHCFMESCIVCPYGRTGDCAQTGVIYQLECLTCSETYIGETGRTLGIRKRVQRTLMILDGLSIPFDAIDITKPGNEEQRMFMREHAIKDDVKGTPLPPQFFYNEEYLGNFVDFEEAVEDDRIAEFLRLIPEWKTKQNVEDKENHVNNGKSS
;
A
#
# COMPACT_ATOMS: atom_id res chain seq x y z
N MET A 1 -34.49 -26.15 5.23
CA MET A 1 -35.23 -26.50 3.98
C MET A 1 -34.74 -25.72 2.76
N PHE A 2 -34.67 -24.37 2.79
CA PHE A 2 -34.20 -23.56 1.65
C PHE A 2 -32.76 -23.87 1.19
N SER A 3 -31.81 -24.11 2.12
CA SER A 3 -30.43 -24.50 1.77
C SER A 3 -30.38 -25.82 0.99
N LEU A 4 -31.16 -26.81 1.42
CA LEU A 4 -31.23 -28.13 0.78
C LEU A 4 -31.72 -28.03 -0.67
N VAL A 5 -32.77 -27.23 -0.93
CA VAL A 5 -33.28 -26.97 -2.28
C VAL A 5 -32.23 -26.27 -3.13
N ARG A 6 -31.57 -25.23 -2.59
CA ARG A 6 -30.51 -24.50 -3.30
C ARG A 6 -29.34 -25.40 -3.66
N GLU A 7 -28.90 -26.26 -2.75
CA GLU A 7 -27.83 -27.25 -2.97
C GLU A 7 -28.21 -28.26 -4.04
N ALA A 8 -29.41 -28.83 -3.98
CA ALA A 8 -29.90 -29.78 -4.98
C ALA A 8 -29.94 -29.16 -6.39
N LEU A 9 -30.44 -27.93 -6.51
CA LEU A 9 -30.50 -27.20 -7.78
C LEU A 9 -29.11 -26.84 -8.31
N ALA A 10 -28.20 -26.39 -7.45
CA ALA A 10 -26.82 -26.08 -7.83
C ALA A 10 -26.06 -27.34 -8.30
N LEU A 11 -26.26 -28.48 -7.62
CA LEU A 11 -25.70 -29.77 -8.03
C LEU A 11 -26.22 -30.21 -9.39
N ARG A 12 -27.53 -30.06 -9.65
CA ARG A 12 -28.15 -30.39 -10.94
C ARG A 12 -27.56 -29.56 -12.09
N GLN A 13 -27.36 -28.26 -11.89
CA GLN A 13 -26.70 -27.38 -12.87
C GLN A 13 -25.24 -27.79 -13.12
N ARG A 14 -24.50 -28.13 -12.05
CA ARG A 14 -23.10 -28.57 -12.13
C ARG A 14 -22.96 -29.90 -12.87
N VAL A 15 -23.88 -30.84 -12.66
CA VAL A 15 -23.94 -32.12 -13.39
C VAL A 15 -24.10 -31.86 -14.88
N VAL A 16 -25.01 -30.97 -15.28
CA VAL A 16 -25.24 -30.63 -16.70
C VAL A 16 -23.98 -30.02 -17.33
N ALA A 17 -23.33 -29.06 -16.66
CA ALA A 17 -22.10 -28.45 -17.14
C ALA A 17 -20.93 -29.46 -17.27
N THR A 18 -20.77 -30.32 -16.26
CA THR A 18 -19.71 -31.35 -16.25
C THR A 18 -19.95 -32.38 -17.33
N ARG A 19 -21.20 -32.80 -17.56
CA ARG A 19 -21.57 -33.74 -18.63
C ARG A 19 -21.22 -33.19 -20.02
N GLN A 20 -21.50 -31.91 -20.29
CA GLN A 20 -21.10 -31.28 -21.57
C GLN A 20 -19.57 -31.20 -21.74
N THR A 21 -18.84 -30.98 -20.64
CA THR A 21 -17.37 -30.98 -20.66
C THR A 21 -16.80 -32.37 -20.97
N VAL A 22 -17.37 -33.43 -20.39
CA VAL A 22 -16.98 -34.82 -20.70
C VAL A 22 -17.24 -35.15 -22.17
N ILE A 23 -18.42 -34.79 -22.70
CA ILE A 23 -18.75 -34.99 -24.13
C ILE A 23 -17.75 -34.26 -25.04
N PHE A 24 -17.38 -33.02 -24.71
CA PHE A 24 -16.36 -32.29 -25.45
C PHE A 24 -14.99 -33.00 -25.42
N LEU A 25 -14.53 -33.44 -24.26
CA LEU A 25 -13.24 -34.13 -24.14
C LEU A 25 -13.25 -35.49 -24.86
N GLN A 26 -14.36 -36.23 -24.82
CA GLN A 26 -14.54 -37.46 -25.59
C GLN A 26 -14.51 -37.19 -27.09
N ARG A 27 -15.13 -36.10 -27.55
CA ARG A 27 -15.07 -35.67 -28.95
C ARG A 27 -13.64 -35.30 -29.37
N CYS A 28 -12.88 -34.60 -28.51
CA CYS A 28 -11.46 -34.34 -28.73
C CYS A 28 -10.64 -35.64 -28.85
N LYS A 29 -10.89 -36.62 -27.96
CA LYS A 29 -10.21 -37.93 -28.00
C LYS A 29 -10.55 -38.72 -29.28
N ALA A 30 -11.81 -38.70 -29.71
CA ALA A 30 -12.26 -39.43 -30.90
C ALA A 30 -11.71 -38.87 -32.22
N ASN A 31 -11.37 -37.58 -32.27
CA ASN A 31 -10.83 -36.91 -33.45
C ASN A 31 -9.32 -36.61 -33.33
N ASP A 32 -8.64 -37.24 -32.37
CA ASP A 32 -7.21 -37.04 -32.06
C ASP A 32 -6.78 -35.57 -31.85
N VAL A 33 -7.68 -34.72 -31.37
CA VAL A 33 -7.41 -33.31 -31.09
C VAL A 33 -7.02 -33.13 -29.64
N ILE A 34 -5.80 -32.64 -29.37
CA ILE A 34 -5.36 -32.35 -28.00
C ILE A 34 -5.80 -30.93 -27.58
N PRO A 35 -6.60 -30.78 -26.50
CA PRO A 35 -7.00 -29.47 -26.01
C PRO A 35 -5.82 -28.59 -25.59
N LYS A 36 -5.87 -27.29 -25.90
CA LYS A 36 -4.80 -26.31 -25.58
C LYS A 36 -4.36 -26.28 -24.11
N PHE A 37 -5.22 -26.65 -23.14
CA PHE A 37 -4.82 -26.67 -21.73
C PHE A 37 -3.88 -27.83 -21.37
N ILE A 38 -3.89 -28.91 -22.16
CA ILE A 38 -2.95 -30.04 -22.05
C ILE A 38 -1.64 -29.63 -22.73
N LEU A 39 -1.70 -29.05 -23.93
CA LEU A 39 -0.51 -28.57 -24.67
C LEU A 39 0.28 -27.49 -23.90
N LYS A 40 -0.40 -26.62 -23.15
CA LYS A 40 0.24 -25.58 -22.32
C LYS A 40 1.19 -26.12 -21.24
N LYS A 41 1.20 -27.43 -20.97
CA LYS A 41 2.15 -28.06 -20.04
C LYS A 41 3.58 -28.18 -20.62
N LYS A 42 3.79 -27.92 -21.92
CA LYS A 42 5.12 -27.90 -22.60
C LYS A 42 6.03 -29.07 -22.20
N LEU A 43 5.51 -30.30 -22.28
CA LEU A 43 6.18 -31.49 -21.76
C LEU A 43 7.45 -31.82 -22.56
N GLY A 44 7.52 -31.39 -23.82
CA GLY A 44 8.72 -31.50 -24.64
C GLY A 44 9.92 -30.78 -24.03
N MET A 45 9.74 -29.55 -23.51
CA MET A 45 10.83 -28.81 -22.85
C MET A 45 11.31 -29.50 -21.56
N THR A 46 10.44 -30.23 -20.87
CA THR A 46 10.80 -30.98 -19.65
C THR A 46 11.53 -32.28 -19.98
N CYS A 47 11.30 -32.86 -21.17
CA CYS A 47 11.90 -34.11 -21.61
C CYS A 47 13.00 -33.93 -22.68
N ASN A 48 13.47 -32.70 -22.93
CA ASN A 48 14.43 -32.36 -24.00
C ASN A 48 14.04 -32.91 -25.40
N LEU A 49 12.75 -32.97 -25.69
CA LEU A 49 12.21 -33.38 -26.99
C LEU A 49 11.29 -32.29 -27.54
N PRO A 50 11.20 -32.08 -28.86
CA PRO A 50 10.24 -31.13 -29.39
C PRO A 50 8.80 -31.63 -29.13
N ASP A 51 7.86 -30.71 -28.88
CA ASP A 51 6.46 -31.04 -28.50
C ASP A 51 5.70 -31.84 -29.58
N ASN A 52 6.22 -31.89 -30.82
CA ASN A 52 5.72 -32.69 -31.93
C ASN A 52 6.32 -34.12 -31.99
N HIS A 53 7.20 -34.49 -31.06
CA HIS A 53 7.83 -35.81 -31.04
C HIS A 53 6.78 -36.91 -30.72
N PRO A 54 6.78 -38.06 -31.43
CA PRO A 54 5.75 -39.10 -31.27
C PRO A 54 5.54 -39.59 -29.82
N LYS A 55 6.64 -39.70 -29.05
CA LYS A 55 6.60 -40.06 -27.62
C LYS A 55 5.85 -39.02 -26.77
N ILE A 56 6.03 -37.72 -27.05
CA ILE A 56 5.36 -36.63 -26.32
C ILE A 56 3.88 -36.57 -26.69
N ILE A 57 3.54 -36.76 -27.97
CA ILE A 57 2.14 -36.84 -28.43
C ILE A 57 1.41 -38.00 -27.75
N ASN A 58 2.06 -39.17 -27.61
CA ASN A 58 1.48 -40.30 -26.87
C ASN A 58 1.26 -39.99 -25.38
N ILE A 59 2.16 -39.25 -24.74
CA ILE A 59 1.97 -38.78 -23.36
C ILE A 59 0.77 -37.83 -23.28
N TYR A 60 0.62 -36.89 -24.23
CA TYR A 60 -0.54 -35.99 -24.27
C TYR A 60 -1.87 -36.74 -24.46
N ARG A 61 -1.90 -37.79 -25.29
CA ARG A 61 -3.06 -38.68 -25.45
C ARG A 61 -3.38 -39.42 -24.15
N SER A 62 -2.37 -39.94 -23.45
CA SER A 62 -2.53 -40.58 -22.14
C SER A 62 -3.09 -39.61 -21.10
N ILE A 63 -2.58 -38.37 -21.05
CA ILE A 63 -3.10 -37.33 -20.16
C ILE A 63 -4.55 -36.99 -20.49
N LEU A 64 -4.92 -36.88 -21.77
CA LEU A 64 -6.31 -36.66 -22.18
C LEU A 64 -7.22 -37.81 -21.69
N GLY A 65 -6.75 -39.06 -21.79
CA GLY A 65 -7.44 -40.23 -21.25
C GLY A 65 -7.65 -40.16 -19.73
N ILE A 66 -6.63 -39.78 -18.97
CA ILE A 66 -6.70 -39.60 -17.51
C ILE A 66 -7.68 -38.48 -17.14
N VAL A 67 -7.61 -37.34 -17.83
CA VAL A 67 -8.51 -36.20 -17.57
C VAL A 67 -9.98 -36.57 -17.84
N ILE A 68 -10.25 -37.36 -18.88
CA ILE A 68 -11.61 -37.87 -19.14
C ILE A 68 -12.08 -38.76 -17.99
N LYS A 69 -11.26 -39.73 -17.55
CA LYS A 69 -11.59 -40.62 -16.42
C LYS A 69 -11.87 -39.84 -15.13
N GLU A 70 -11.03 -38.85 -14.82
CA GLU A 70 -11.21 -38.01 -13.64
C GLU A 70 -12.50 -37.17 -13.70
N LYS A 71 -12.80 -36.58 -14.86
CA LYS A 71 -14.05 -35.84 -15.06
C LYS A 71 -15.29 -36.74 -15.03
N GLN A 72 -15.18 -37.99 -15.49
CA GLN A 72 -16.23 -39.01 -15.35
C GLN A 72 -16.46 -39.39 -13.88
N ARG A 73 -15.39 -39.55 -13.08
CA ARG A 73 -15.48 -39.83 -11.64
C ARG A 73 -16.18 -38.69 -10.88
N VAL A 74 -15.80 -37.44 -11.17
CA VAL A 74 -16.44 -36.24 -10.60
C VAL A 74 -17.90 -36.12 -11.02
N LEU A 75 -18.22 -36.46 -12.28
CA LEU A 75 -19.59 -36.49 -12.77
C LEU A 75 -20.43 -37.54 -12.04
N TYR A 76 -19.92 -38.76 -11.89
CA TYR A 76 -20.61 -39.85 -11.19
C TYR A 76 -20.85 -39.52 -9.71
N SER A 77 -19.83 -39.03 -9.00
CA SER A 77 -19.97 -38.58 -7.61
C SER A 77 -20.99 -37.44 -7.47
N SER A 78 -20.99 -36.48 -8.40
CA SER A 78 -21.97 -35.38 -8.39
C SER A 78 -23.38 -35.83 -8.72
N LEU A 79 -23.55 -36.82 -9.60
CA LEU A 79 -24.85 -37.43 -9.90
C LEU A 79 -25.44 -38.14 -8.68
N LEU A 80 -24.64 -38.93 -7.97
CA LEU A 80 -25.07 -39.64 -6.77
C LEU A 80 -25.48 -38.66 -5.66
N LYS A 81 -24.67 -37.62 -5.44
CA LYS A 81 -24.99 -36.53 -4.48
C LYS A 81 -26.26 -35.77 -4.88
N CYS A 82 -26.44 -35.48 -6.17
CA CYS A 82 -27.63 -34.81 -6.69
C CYS A 82 -28.88 -35.67 -6.44
N ALA A 83 -28.84 -36.97 -6.79
CA ALA A 83 -29.96 -37.88 -6.61
C ALA A 83 -30.37 -38.01 -5.13
N SER A 84 -29.40 -38.18 -4.22
CA SER A 84 -29.65 -38.23 -2.78
C SER A 84 -30.32 -36.96 -2.24
N LYS A 85 -29.82 -35.78 -2.65
CA LYS A 85 -30.37 -34.48 -2.22
C LYS A 85 -31.74 -34.20 -2.82
N GLU A 86 -32.00 -34.58 -4.07
CA GLU A 86 -33.33 -34.48 -4.69
C GLU A 86 -34.34 -35.42 -4.01
N GLN A 87 -33.92 -36.63 -3.60
CA GLN A 87 -34.76 -37.54 -2.83
C GLN A 87 -35.05 -37.01 -1.42
N ALA A 88 -34.09 -36.33 -0.79
CA ALA A 88 -34.32 -35.61 0.47
C ALA A 88 -35.32 -34.44 0.28
N CYS A 89 -35.21 -33.68 -0.82
CA CYS A 89 -36.19 -32.63 -1.15
C CYS A 89 -37.59 -33.20 -1.39
N ARG A 90 -37.73 -34.35 -2.08
CA ARG A 90 -39.02 -35.02 -2.30
C ARG A 90 -39.69 -35.48 -1.00
N ARG A 91 -38.91 -35.90 0.00
CA ARG A 91 -39.42 -36.33 1.30
C ARG A 91 -39.86 -35.16 2.19
N LEU A 92 -39.17 -34.03 2.10
CA LEU A 92 -39.34 -32.89 3.02
C LEU A 92 -40.23 -31.76 2.48
N LEU A 93 -40.64 -31.82 1.21
CA LEU A 93 -41.47 -30.80 0.57
C LEU A 93 -42.79 -31.38 0.06
N PRO A 94 -43.89 -30.60 0.09
CA PRO A 94 -45.13 -30.99 -0.59
C PRO A 94 -44.87 -31.28 -2.07
N GLU A 95 -45.43 -32.39 -2.56
CA GLU A 95 -45.11 -32.94 -3.87
C GLU A 95 -45.36 -31.94 -5.01
N GLN A 96 -46.45 -31.18 -4.93
CA GLN A 96 -46.81 -30.16 -5.92
C GLN A 96 -45.79 -29.01 -5.98
N THR A 97 -45.21 -28.64 -4.84
CA THR A 97 -44.18 -27.58 -4.73
C THR A 97 -42.85 -28.06 -5.32
N TRP A 98 -42.43 -29.29 -5.01
CA TRP A 98 -41.21 -29.86 -5.58
C TRP A 98 -41.33 -30.05 -7.10
N ARG A 99 -42.47 -30.54 -7.61
CA ARG A 99 -42.70 -30.67 -9.06
C ARG A 99 -42.59 -29.32 -9.80
N ARG A 100 -43.11 -28.22 -9.22
CA ARG A 100 -42.97 -26.87 -9.80
C ARG A 100 -41.51 -26.40 -9.82
N ILE A 101 -40.76 -26.61 -8.73
CA ILE A 101 -39.34 -26.26 -8.63
C ILE A 101 -38.50 -27.08 -9.62
N GLU A 102 -38.76 -28.39 -9.70
CA GLU A 102 -38.09 -29.29 -10.64
C GLU A 102 -38.36 -28.88 -12.10
N GLY A 103 -39.61 -28.54 -12.43
CA GLY A 103 -40.01 -28.07 -13.76
C GLY A 103 -39.26 -26.80 -14.19
N ARG A 104 -39.19 -25.78 -13.32
CA ARG A 104 -38.41 -24.56 -13.62
C ARG A 104 -36.91 -24.82 -13.70
N SER A 105 -36.40 -25.73 -12.86
CA SER A 105 -35.00 -26.13 -12.88
C SER A 105 -34.58 -26.79 -14.19
N ARG A 106 -35.45 -27.61 -14.79
CA ARG A 106 -35.20 -28.22 -16.11
C ARG A 106 -34.97 -27.16 -17.18
N MET A 107 -35.82 -26.13 -17.26
CA MET A 107 -35.65 -25.03 -18.23
C MET A 107 -34.31 -24.30 -18.08
N ILE A 108 -33.88 -24.03 -16.83
CA ILE A 108 -32.59 -23.40 -16.55
C ILE A 108 -31.44 -24.34 -16.96
N CYS A 109 -31.54 -25.63 -16.63
CA CYS A 109 -30.57 -26.64 -17.02
C CYS A 109 -30.46 -26.78 -18.55
N ASP A 110 -31.56 -26.66 -19.29
CA ASP A 110 -31.58 -26.73 -20.74
C ASP A 110 -30.89 -25.51 -21.38
N SER A 111 -31.12 -24.30 -20.83
CA SER A 111 -30.41 -23.08 -21.22
C SER A 111 -28.90 -23.18 -20.96
N ILE A 112 -28.50 -23.67 -19.77
CA ILE A 112 -27.10 -23.92 -19.42
C ILE A 112 -26.48 -24.95 -20.38
N ARG A 113 -27.19 -26.04 -20.68
CA ARG A 113 -26.73 -27.07 -21.61
C ARG A 113 -26.46 -26.47 -23.00
N SER A 114 -27.40 -25.69 -23.53
CA SER A 114 -27.28 -25.04 -24.84
C SER A 114 -26.10 -24.06 -24.90
N SER A 115 -26.00 -23.17 -23.90
CA SER A 115 -24.93 -22.17 -23.80
C SER A 115 -23.53 -22.81 -23.71
N ILE A 116 -23.38 -23.84 -22.87
CA ILE A 116 -22.11 -24.55 -22.71
C ILE A 116 -21.79 -25.36 -23.96
N LYS A 117 -22.77 -26.06 -24.55
CA LYS A 117 -22.58 -26.80 -25.81
C LYS A 117 -22.11 -25.87 -26.92
N SER A 118 -22.75 -24.72 -27.12
CA SER A 118 -22.34 -23.72 -28.11
C SER A 118 -20.90 -23.23 -27.86
N THR A 119 -20.58 -22.85 -26.62
CA THR A 119 -19.22 -22.40 -26.24
C THR A 119 -18.15 -23.47 -26.48
N LEU A 120 -18.46 -24.74 -26.18
CA LEU A 120 -17.55 -25.87 -26.36
C LEU A 120 -17.41 -26.26 -27.84
N CYS A 121 -18.48 -26.14 -28.63
CA CYS A 121 -18.45 -26.29 -30.09
C CYS A 121 -17.52 -25.24 -30.72
N GLU A 122 -17.70 -23.94 -30.41
CA GLU A 122 -16.78 -22.92 -30.92
C GLU A 122 -15.32 -23.16 -30.50
N LYS A 123 -15.10 -23.67 -29.28
CA LYS A 123 -13.75 -24.03 -28.82
C LYS A 123 -13.18 -25.19 -29.62
N TYR A 124 -14.00 -26.19 -29.93
CA TYR A 124 -13.63 -27.31 -30.77
C TYR A 124 -13.29 -26.85 -32.20
N ASP A 125 -14.11 -25.99 -32.78
CA ASP A 125 -13.90 -25.45 -34.14
C ASP A 125 -12.62 -24.61 -34.21
N ARG A 126 -12.33 -23.81 -33.17
CA ARG A 126 -11.06 -23.09 -33.02
C ARG A 126 -9.85 -24.00 -32.81
N LEU A 127 -10.02 -25.24 -32.34
CA LEU A 127 -8.93 -26.21 -32.25
C LEU A 127 -8.63 -26.76 -33.64
N LEU A 128 -9.66 -27.14 -34.40
CA LEU A 128 -9.54 -27.62 -35.79
C LEU A 128 -8.96 -26.56 -36.75
N SER A 129 -9.33 -25.28 -36.56
CA SER A 129 -8.85 -24.17 -37.38
C SER A 129 -7.35 -23.89 -37.22
N THR A 130 -6.70 -24.46 -36.19
CA THR A 130 -5.25 -24.27 -35.98
C THR A 130 -4.39 -25.13 -36.92
N ASP A 131 -4.98 -26.15 -37.57
CA ASP A 131 -4.29 -27.04 -38.52
C ASP A 131 -4.48 -26.66 -40.00
N CYS A 132 -5.29 -25.64 -40.32
CA CYS A 132 -5.51 -25.14 -41.69
C CYS A 132 -5.29 -23.62 -41.77
N GLY A 133 -4.05 -23.19 -41.53
CA GLY A 133 -3.70 -21.77 -41.49
C GLY A 133 -2.32 -21.42 -42.04
N ARG A 134 -1.78 -22.18 -43.00
CA ARG A 134 -0.70 -21.72 -43.89
C ARG A 134 -1.25 -21.56 -45.30
N ARG A 135 -1.90 -20.42 -45.55
CA ARG A 135 -2.08 -19.72 -46.84
C ARG A 135 -3.34 -18.87 -46.73
N CYS A 136 -3.15 -17.56 -46.61
CA CYS A 136 -3.80 -16.51 -47.41
C CYS A 136 -3.59 -15.16 -46.73
N ASN A 137 -2.53 -14.47 -47.16
CA ASN A 137 -2.46 -13.01 -47.12
C ASN A 137 -3.48 -12.47 -48.12
N ALA A 138 -4.48 -11.71 -47.68
CA ALA A 138 -5.13 -10.72 -48.54
C ALA A 138 -5.93 -9.69 -47.74
N LYS A 139 -5.55 -8.43 -47.98
CA LYS A 139 -6.38 -7.22 -48.06
C LYS A 139 -7.02 -6.69 -46.77
N LEU A 140 -6.25 -5.77 -46.19
CA LEU A 140 -6.70 -4.59 -45.47
C LEU A 140 -7.70 -3.81 -46.35
N THR A 141 -8.94 -3.65 -45.90
CA THR A 141 -9.87 -2.64 -46.43
C THR A 141 -10.14 -1.62 -45.34
N ASN A 142 -9.71 -0.39 -45.64
CA ASN A 142 -9.97 0.81 -44.88
C ASN A 142 -11.48 1.06 -44.73
N SER A 143 -11.91 1.36 -43.50
CA SER A 143 -13.14 2.13 -43.27
C SER A 143 -12.86 3.14 -42.17
N THR A 144 -12.50 4.35 -42.62
CA THR A 144 -12.46 5.59 -41.86
C THR A 144 -13.86 5.99 -41.44
N GLU A 145 -14.18 5.86 -40.16
CA GLU A 145 -15.28 6.61 -39.55
C GLU A 145 -14.73 7.70 -38.65
N HIS A 146 -14.85 8.93 -39.14
CA HIS A 146 -14.58 10.17 -38.44
C HIS A 146 -15.58 10.37 -37.30
N HIS A 147 -15.10 10.33 -36.06
CA HIS A 147 -15.75 11.07 -34.98
C HIS A 147 -14.76 12.03 -34.31
N ARG A 148 -14.95 13.31 -34.62
CA ARG A 148 -14.34 14.48 -33.99
C ARG A 148 -14.50 14.40 -32.48
N SER A 149 -13.38 14.36 -31.75
CA SER A 149 -13.32 14.84 -30.37
C SER A 149 -11.99 15.58 -30.16
N ASP A 150 -12.12 16.85 -29.82
CA ASP A 150 -11.03 17.80 -29.69
C ASP A 150 -10.09 17.49 -28.51
N ASN A 151 -8.82 17.28 -28.88
CA ASN A 151 -7.59 17.83 -28.28
C ASN A 151 -7.12 17.28 -26.92
N ILE A 152 -6.57 16.05 -26.98
CA ILE A 152 -5.19 15.64 -26.63
C ILE A 152 -5.10 14.19 -27.13
N VAL A 153 -4.37 13.94 -28.22
CA VAL A 153 -4.18 12.59 -28.78
C VAL A 153 -2.81 12.09 -28.35
N ALA A 154 -2.75 10.87 -27.80
CA ALA A 154 -1.48 10.24 -27.45
C ALA A 154 -0.75 9.86 -28.74
N ASN A 155 0.51 10.28 -28.89
CA ASN A 155 1.34 9.80 -30.00
C ASN A 155 1.61 8.29 -29.83
N SER A 156 1.47 7.56 -30.94
CA SER A 156 1.84 6.14 -31.10
C SER A 156 3.29 5.96 -31.56
N VAL A 157 4.10 7.03 -31.63
CA VAL A 157 5.46 6.98 -32.16
C VAL A 157 6.46 7.13 -31.00
N ALA A 158 7.27 6.10 -30.81
CA ALA A 158 8.36 6.07 -29.85
C ALA A 158 9.51 6.96 -30.33
N THR A 159 9.55 8.21 -29.88
CA THR A 159 10.76 9.03 -29.94
C THR A 159 11.69 8.60 -28.81
N TYR A 160 12.90 8.15 -29.16
CA TYR A 160 13.98 7.82 -28.24
C TYR A 160 14.22 8.97 -27.26
N HIS A 161 13.82 8.78 -26.01
CA HIS A 161 14.22 9.67 -24.92
C HIS A 161 15.38 9.03 -24.15
N PRO A 162 16.36 9.81 -23.67
CA PRO A 162 17.44 9.29 -22.85
C PRO A 162 16.87 8.60 -21.61
N ALA A 163 17.51 7.50 -21.19
CA ALA A 163 17.07 6.67 -20.07
C ALA A 163 16.77 7.54 -18.83
N ARG A 164 15.54 7.41 -18.30
CA ARG A 164 15.07 8.15 -17.11
C ARG A 164 15.10 7.26 -15.86
N VAL A 165 16.14 6.45 -15.76
CA VAL A 165 16.44 5.52 -14.68
C VAL A 165 17.93 5.67 -14.34
N THR A 166 18.27 5.51 -13.07
CA THR A 166 19.66 5.50 -12.61
C THR A 166 20.00 4.07 -12.20
N VAL A 167 20.98 3.47 -12.87
CA VAL A 167 21.51 2.13 -12.54
C VAL A 167 22.87 2.33 -11.89
N LEU A 168 23.11 1.64 -10.78
CA LEU A 168 24.32 1.77 -9.95
C LEU A 168 25.04 0.43 -9.84
N GLY A 169 26.35 0.48 -9.61
CA GLY A 169 27.20 -0.70 -9.44
C GLY A 169 27.34 -1.52 -10.73
N ASP A 170 27.51 -2.83 -10.56
CA ASP A 170 27.69 -3.83 -11.63
C ASP A 170 26.37 -4.35 -12.24
N THR A 171 25.24 -3.67 -11.98
CA THR A 171 23.94 -4.14 -12.46
C THR A 171 23.75 -3.86 -13.94
N HIS A 172 23.38 -4.90 -14.70
CA HIS A 172 22.94 -4.78 -16.08
C HIS A 172 21.42 -4.98 -16.19
N LEU A 173 20.77 -4.14 -16.98
CA LEU A 173 19.35 -4.23 -17.32
C LEU A 173 19.19 -4.28 -18.85
N SER A 174 18.20 -5.01 -19.34
CA SER A 174 17.84 -4.94 -20.75
C SER A 174 17.27 -3.57 -21.14
N ASP A 175 17.32 -3.23 -22.43
CA ASP A 175 16.66 -2.04 -22.97
C ASP A 175 15.16 -2.01 -22.66
N SER A 176 14.51 -3.18 -22.66
CA SER A 176 13.10 -3.35 -22.29
C SER A 176 12.84 -2.98 -20.83
N ALA A 177 13.72 -3.36 -19.91
CA ALA A 177 13.63 -2.99 -18.50
C ALA A 177 13.91 -1.48 -18.29
N VAL A 178 14.88 -0.92 -19.00
CA VAL A 178 15.19 0.52 -18.97
C VAL A 178 14.03 1.35 -19.50
N ASP A 179 13.41 0.96 -20.62
CA ASP A 179 12.23 1.65 -21.18
C ASP A 179 11.04 1.58 -20.22
N PHE A 180 10.78 0.39 -19.64
CA PHE A 180 9.73 0.23 -18.65
C PHE A 180 9.92 1.13 -17.42
N LEU A 181 11.12 1.15 -16.83
CA LEU A 181 11.40 2.00 -15.66
C LEU A 181 11.39 3.49 -16.01
N SER A 182 11.71 3.84 -17.26
CA SER A 182 11.66 5.22 -17.77
C SER A 182 10.24 5.80 -17.86
N LEU A 183 9.18 4.98 -17.72
CA LEU A 183 7.81 5.46 -17.50
C LEU A 183 7.64 6.16 -16.14
N GLY A 184 8.52 5.85 -15.20
CA GLY A 184 8.66 6.52 -13.92
C GLY A 184 7.78 5.96 -12.78
N PRO A 185 8.09 6.32 -11.52
CA PRO A 185 7.47 5.71 -10.34
C PRO A 185 5.94 5.87 -10.23
N SER A 186 5.41 6.96 -10.77
CA SER A 186 4.00 7.33 -10.72
C SER A 186 3.14 6.70 -11.83
N PHE A 187 3.73 5.94 -12.76
CA PHE A 187 2.98 5.29 -13.83
C PHE A 187 2.03 4.22 -13.26
N ALA A 188 0.74 4.32 -13.53
CA ALA A 188 -0.26 3.33 -13.13
C ALA A 188 -0.53 2.36 -14.27
N ILE A 189 -0.38 1.06 -14.00
CA ILE A 189 -0.65 0.00 -14.97
C ILE A 189 -2.17 -0.21 -15.07
N SER A 190 -2.68 -0.35 -16.28
CA SER A 190 -4.08 -0.69 -16.53
C SER A 190 -4.37 -2.12 -16.05
N HIS A 191 -5.42 -2.31 -15.26
CA HIS A 191 -5.88 -3.64 -14.87
C HIS A 191 -7.13 -4.07 -15.63
N ARG A 192 -7.26 -5.38 -15.87
CA ARG A 192 -8.48 -5.98 -16.37
C ARG A 192 -9.54 -5.99 -15.27
N ILE A 193 -10.80 -5.82 -15.64
CA ILE A 193 -11.92 -5.95 -14.70
C ILE A 193 -12.08 -7.43 -14.32
N ASP A 194 -11.69 -7.74 -13.09
CA ASP A 194 -11.70 -9.07 -12.49
C ASP A 194 -12.51 -9.10 -11.19
N GLY A 195 -12.55 -10.27 -10.52
CA GLY A 195 -13.25 -10.41 -9.24
C GLY A 195 -12.70 -9.48 -8.15
N SER A 196 -11.40 -9.17 -8.17
CA SER A 196 -10.78 -8.21 -7.24
C SER A 196 -11.32 -6.80 -7.44
N THR A 197 -11.49 -6.40 -8.70
CA THR A 197 -12.07 -5.10 -9.08
C THR A 197 -13.51 -4.98 -8.58
N PHE A 198 -14.34 -6.00 -8.81
CA PHE A 198 -15.72 -6.02 -8.32
C PHE A 198 -15.80 -5.95 -6.79
N ARG A 199 -14.93 -6.66 -6.06
CA ARG A 199 -14.85 -6.54 -4.60
C ARG A 199 -14.55 -5.12 -4.15
N LYS A 200 -13.55 -4.45 -4.76
CA LYS A 200 -13.22 -3.05 -4.43
C LYS A 200 -14.38 -2.10 -4.71
N VAL A 201 -15.08 -2.29 -5.83
CA VAL A 201 -16.27 -1.50 -6.20
C VAL A 201 -17.39 -1.71 -5.18
N ALA A 202 -17.71 -2.96 -4.85
CA ALA A 202 -18.71 -3.29 -3.85
C ALA A 202 -18.36 -2.67 -2.49
N THR A 203 -17.13 -2.82 -2.00
CA THR A 203 -16.67 -2.18 -0.76
C THR A 203 -16.82 -0.66 -0.79
N GLY A 204 -16.49 -0.02 -1.91
CA GLY A 204 -16.67 1.43 -2.09
C GLY A 204 -18.14 1.85 -2.00
N LEU A 205 -19.04 1.05 -2.57
CA LEU A 205 -20.49 1.26 -2.50
C LEU A 205 -21.06 1.03 -1.09
N HIS A 206 -20.66 -0.04 -0.40
CA HIS A 206 -21.07 -0.26 1.00
C HIS A 206 -20.62 0.89 1.92
N LYS A 207 -19.36 1.34 1.79
CA LYS A 207 -18.88 2.51 2.54
C LYS A 207 -19.66 3.79 2.23
N LEU A 208 -20.13 3.95 0.99
CA LEU A 208 -20.99 5.08 0.62
C LEU A 208 -22.35 4.97 1.32
N ARG A 209 -23.01 3.81 1.26
CA ARG A 209 -24.29 3.54 1.92
C ARG A 209 -24.22 3.91 3.40
N ASP A 210 -23.21 3.42 4.11
CA ASP A 210 -23.06 3.64 5.55
C ASP A 210 -22.89 5.14 5.87
N ARG A 211 -22.11 5.85 5.05
CA ARG A 211 -21.93 7.30 5.19
C ARG A 211 -23.20 8.10 4.89
N LEU A 212 -24.00 7.66 3.91
CA LEU A 212 -25.28 8.29 3.59
C LEU A 212 -26.30 8.05 4.71
N ARG A 213 -26.37 6.84 5.28
CA ARG A 213 -27.20 6.55 6.46
C ARG A 213 -26.83 7.43 7.65
N LEU A 214 -25.53 7.55 7.95
CA LEU A 214 -25.04 8.42 9.02
C LEU A 214 -25.30 9.90 8.75
N LYS A 215 -25.23 10.35 7.49
CA LYS A 215 -25.56 11.72 7.09
C LYS A 215 -27.05 12.00 7.31
N ALA A 216 -27.93 11.15 6.79
CA ALA A 216 -29.37 11.29 6.95
C ALA A 216 -29.80 11.28 8.43
N LYS A 217 -29.17 10.43 9.26
CA LYS A 217 -29.44 10.42 10.70
C LYS A 217 -29.10 11.74 11.38
N ARG A 218 -27.95 12.35 11.03
CA ARG A 218 -27.56 13.67 11.56
C ARG A 218 -28.47 14.81 11.09
N GLU A 219 -29.01 14.71 9.88
CA GLU A 219 -29.93 15.70 9.33
C GLU A 219 -31.34 15.58 9.93
N ASN A 220 -31.69 14.41 10.47
CA ASN A 220 -32.99 14.13 11.09
C ASN A 220 -32.98 14.21 12.64
N GLU A 221 -31.82 14.30 13.30
CA GLU A 221 -31.74 14.51 14.75
C GLU A 221 -31.90 16.01 15.07
N PRO A 222 -32.76 16.40 16.04
CA PRO A 222 -32.84 17.78 16.49
C PRO A 222 -31.46 18.22 17.01
N GLN A 223 -31.02 19.44 16.63
CA GLN A 223 -29.73 19.97 17.06
C GLN A 223 -29.61 19.82 18.58
N PRO A 224 -28.59 19.10 19.09
CA PRO A 224 -28.41 19.01 20.53
C PRO A 224 -28.14 20.40 21.07
N THR A 225 -28.94 20.82 22.06
CA THR A 225 -28.66 21.95 22.92
C THR A 225 -27.21 21.83 23.40
N GLN A 226 -26.41 22.85 23.11
CA GLN A 226 -24.97 22.84 23.28
C GLN A 226 -24.54 22.40 24.69
N LEU A 227 -24.10 21.15 24.83
CA LEU A 227 -23.14 20.80 25.87
C LEU A 227 -21.75 21.15 25.33
N SER A 228 -21.23 22.26 25.85
CA SER A 228 -19.89 22.80 25.64
C SER A 228 -18.80 21.75 25.89
N THR A 229 -18.52 20.94 24.88
CA THR A 229 -17.29 20.15 24.79
C THR A 229 -16.67 20.49 23.45
N ARG A 230 -15.50 21.14 23.49
CA ARG A 230 -14.78 21.53 22.27
C ARG A 230 -14.54 20.27 21.42
N PRO A 231 -14.98 20.25 20.14
CA PRO A 231 -14.93 19.03 19.35
C PRO A 231 -13.48 18.63 19.05
N LEU A 232 -13.11 17.42 19.50
CA LEU A 232 -11.82 16.80 19.18
C LEU A 232 -11.65 16.64 17.65
N PRO A 233 -10.40 16.66 17.14
CA PRO A 233 -10.17 16.54 15.71
C PRO A 233 -10.62 15.18 15.17
N LEU A 234 -11.19 15.17 13.96
CA LEU A 234 -11.60 13.94 13.29
C LEU A 234 -10.38 13.05 13.02
N VAL A 235 -10.33 11.91 13.72
CA VAL A 235 -9.20 10.98 13.62
C VAL A 235 -9.23 10.26 12.25
N PRO A 236 -8.13 10.29 11.47
CA PRO A 236 -8.07 9.73 10.12
C PRO A 236 -7.79 8.22 10.08
N PHE A 237 -7.60 7.59 11.24
CA PHE A 237 -7.25 6.17 11.36
C PHE A 237 -8.50 5.27 11.36
N PRO A 238 -8.42 4.06 10.77
CA PRO A 238 -9.51 3.08 10.83
C PRO A 238 -9.94 2.78 12.27
N GLN A 239 -11.25 2.57 12.47
CA GLN A 239 -11.76 2.02 13.73
C GLN A 239 -11.46 0.53 13.80
N ARG A 240 -11.26 0.02 15.02
CA ARG A 240 -11.00 -1.42 15.27
C ARG A 240 -12.22 -2.30 15.01
N PHE A 241 -13.42 -1.74 15.08
CA PHE A 241 -14.67 -2.46 14.89
C PHE A 241 -15.57 -1.72 13.93
N TYR A 242 -16.08 -2.44 12.94
CA TYR A 242 -17.12 -1.95 12.06
C TYR A 242 -18.48 -2.16 12.73
N LYS A 243 -19.24 -1.08 12.89
CA LYS A 243 -20.66 -1.13 13.26
C LYS A 243 -21.48 -0.65 12.08
N GLU A 244 -22.32 -1.52 11.54
CA GLU A 244 -23.23 -1.15 10.46
C GLU A 244 -24.23 -0.11 10.96
N PRO A 245 -24.39 1.04 10.27
CA PRO A 245 -25.42 2.01 10.62
C PRO A 245 -26.82 1.50 10.32
N GLU A 246 -27.78 1.91 11.15
CA GLU A 246 -29.20 1.56 10.99
C GLU A 246 -29.74 1.92 9.59
N PRO A 247 -30.61 1.06 9.01
CA PRO A 247 -31.23 1.31 7.71
C PRO A 247 -32.04 2.61 7.67
N VAL A 248 -31.94 3.34 6.55
CA VAL A 248 -32.76 4.54 6.27
C VAL A 248 -33.44 4.33 4.93
N ARG A 249 -34.79 4.22 4.91
CA ARG A 249 -35.54 3.75 3.73
C ARG A 249 -35.28 4.55 2.46
N ASP A 250 -35.28 5.88 2.54
CA ASP A 250 -35.04 6.76 1.38
C ASP A 250 -33.61 6.57 0.81
N VAL A 251 -32.61 6.65 1.69
CA VAL A 251 -31.20 6.44 1.36
C VAL A 251 -30.97 5.06 0.75
N ASP A 252 -31.54 4.02 1.34
CA ASP A 252 -31.35 2.64 0.91
C ASP A 252 -32.03 2.37 -0.46
N THR A 253 -33.13 3.05 -0.76
CA THR A 253 -33.80 2.97 -2.07
C THR A 253 -32.94 3.62 -3.16
N LYS A 254 -32.48 4.86 -2.93
CA LYS A 254 -31.54 5.56 -3.82
C LYS A 254 -30.25 4.77 -4.01
N PHE A 255 -29.73 4.16 -2.93
CA PHE A 255 -28.54 3.32 -2.97
C PHE A 255 -28.71 2.06 -3.83
N LYS A 256 -29.86 1.36 -3.76
CA LYS A 256 -30.13 0.18 -4.59
C LYS A 256 -30.13 0.50 -6.09
N ILE A 257 -30.69 1.64 -6.47
CA ILE A 257 -30.66 2.13 -7.87
C ILE A 257 -29.21 2.37 -8.30
N LEU A 258 -28.44 3.10 -7.48
CA LEU A 258 -27.03 3.37 -7.75
C LEU A 258 -26.20 2.09 -7.85
N LEU A 259 -26.36 1.16 -6.90
CA LEU A 259 -25.65 -0.12 -6.85
C LEU A 259 -25.85 -0.91 -8.15
N THR A 260 -27.11 -1.05 -8.58
CA THR A 260 -27.45 -1.78 -9.80
C THR A 260 -26.86 -1.09 -11.04
N GLY A 261 -27.01 0.23 -11.15
CA GLY A 261 -26.44 1.01 -12.25
C GLY A 261 -24.92 0.90 -12.35
N VAL A 262 -24.21 1.01 -11.22
CA VAL A 262 -22.74 0.90 -11.17
C VAL A 262 -22.27 -0.50 -11.54
N LEU A 263 -22.87 -1.56 -10.99
CA LEU A 263 -22.49 -2.93 -11.32
C LEU A 263 -22.75 -3.26 -12.81
N ASN A 264 -23.84 -2.76 -13.38
CA ASN A 264 -24.13 -2.89 -14.80
C ASN A 264 -23.09 -2.16 -15.67
N ALA A 265 -22.70 -0.94 -15.29
CA ALA A 265 -21.67 -0.19 -15.99
C ALA A 265 -20.32 -0.93 -16.02
N TYR A 266 -19.87 -1.50 -14.90
CA TYR A 266 -18.64 -2.30 -14.85
C TYR A 266 -18.75 -3.61 -15.64
N THR A 267 -19.92 -4.26 -15.62
CA THR A 267 -20.15 -5.52 -16.34
C THR A 267 -20.14 -5.32 -17.85
N HIS A 268 -20.79 -4.26 -18.34
CA HIS A 268 -20.83 -3.91 -19.76
C HIS A 268 -19.43 -3.62 -20.32
N HIS A 269 -18.58 -2.98 -19.52
CA HIS A 269 -17.22 -2.61 -19.93
C HIS A 269 -16.14 -3.68 -19.65
N ARG A 270 -16.51 -4.87 -19.18
CA ARG A 270 -15.58 -5.98 -18.86
C ARG A 270 -14.74 -6.45 -20.05
N ARG A 271 -15.26 -6.31 -21.28
CA ARG A 271 -14.58 -6.76 -22.52
C ARG A 271 -13.57 -5.76 -23.09
N PHE A 272 -13.55 -4.52 -22.62
CA PHE A 272 -12.85 -3.40 -23.28
C PHE A 272 -11.67 -2.84 -22.48
N THR A 273 -10.73 -3.69 -22.06
CA THR A 273 -9.51 -3.22 -21.37
C THR A 273 -8.29 -3.35 -22.28
N HIS A 274 -7.80 -2.21 -22.77
CA HIS A 274 -6.52 -2.13 -23.47
C HIS A 274 -5.38 -2.02 -22.45
N SER A 275 -4.29 -2.75 -22.72
CA SER A 275 -3.07 -2.59 -21.93
C SER A 275 -2.43 -1.25 -22.26
N ASN A 276 -1.96 -0.53 -21.25
CA ASN A 276 -1.23 0.71 -21.44
C ASN A 276 0.30 0.54 -21.47
N LEU A 277 0.80 -0.70 -21.47
CA LEU A 277 2.20 -1.07 -21.66
C LEU A 277 2.40 -1.74 -23.03
N THR A 278 3.55 -1.54 -23.66
CA THR A 278 3.94 -2.28 -24.87
C THR A 278 4.38 -3.71 -24.51
N ARG A 279 4.63 -4.55 -25.51
CA ARG A 279 5.09 -5.92 -25.28
C ARG A 279 6.46 -5.94 -24.62
N GLU A 280 7.37 -5.11 -25.11
CA GLU A 280 8.74 -4.94 -24.62
C GLU A 280 8.71 -4.45 -23.16
N GLN A 281 7.83 -3.50 -22.84
CA GLN A 281 7.64 -3.03 -21.46
C GLN A 281 7.09 -4.11 -20.52
N TRP A 282 6.28 -5.05 -21.03
CA TRP A 282 5.85 -6.22 -20.24
C TRP A 282 6.98 -7.21 -19.99
N GLU A 283 7.86 -7.39 -20.98
CA GLU A 283 9.07 -8.21 -20.85
C GLU A 283 10.03 -7.58 -19.83
N GLY A 284 10.28 -6.26 -19.91
CA GLY A 284 11.06 -5.52 -18.92
C GLY A 284 10.47 -5.54 -17.51
N PHE A 285 9.14 -5.45 -17.38
CA PHE A 285 8.48 -5.60 -16.08
C PHE A 285 8.68 -7.00 -15.48
N ALA A 286 8.67 -8.05 -16.31
CA ALA A 286 8.89 -9.42 -15.86
C ALA A 286 10.34 -9.62 -15.40
N GLU A 287 11.31 -9.10 -16.15
CA GLU A 287 12.74 -9.12 -15.82
C GLU A 287 13.01 -8.42 -14.48
N VAL A 288 12.60 -7.15 -14.31
CA VAL A 288 12.83 -6.40 -13.07
C VAL A 288 12.20 -7.11 -11.87
N ARG A 289 11.03 -7.73 -12.05
CA ARG A 289 10.37 -8.49 -10.99
C ARG A 289 11.15 -9.76 -10.63
N GLU A 290 11.74 -10.45 -11.59
CA GLU A 290 12.56 -11.63 -11.34
C GLU A 290 13.87 -11.26 -10.62
N LEU A 291 14.56 -10.21 -11.10
CA LEU A 291 15.77 -9.68 -10.46
C LEU A 291 15.54 -9.16 -9.04
N THR A 292 14.34 -8.63 -8.76
CA THR A 292 13.97 -8.25 -7.39
C THR A 292 13.63 -9.47 -6.53
N LYS A 293 13.09 -10.54 -7.13
CA LYS A 293 12.64 -11.73 -6.41
C LYS A 293 13.79 -12.66 -6.05
N ASN A 294 14.77 -12.83 -6.94
CA ASN A 294 15.97 -13.61 -6.68
C ASN A 294 17.00 -12.86 -5.81
N GLY A 295 16.73 -11.59 -5.47
CA GLY A 295 17.57 -10.77 -4.61
C GLY A 295 18.82 -10.21 -5.30
N ALA A 296 18.88 -10.22 -6.63
CA ALA A 296 19.99 -9.62 -7.37
C ALA A 296 20.00 -8.08 -7.21
N ILE A 297 18.83 -7.45 -7.34
CA ILE A 297 18.71 -5.99 -7.29
C ILE A 297 17.72 -5.54 -6.21
N ARG A 298 17.95 -4.32 -5.73
CA ARG A 298 16.97 -3.50 -5.01
C ARG A 298 16.52 -2.36 -5.91
N LEU A 299 15.21 -2.20 -6.02
CA LEU A 299 14.60 -1.03 -6.66
C LEU A 299 14.16 -0.01 -5.62
N SER A 300 14.62 1.23 -5.77
CA SER A 300 14.22 2.37 -4.94
C SER A 300 13.91 3.61 -5.79
N VAL A 301 13.63 4.75 -5.15
CA VAL A 301 13.43 6.04 -5.84
C VAL A 301 14.53 6.98 -5.37
N SER A 302 15.04 7.84 -6.26
CA SER A 302 16.09 8.80 -5.89
C SER A 302 15.60 9.83 -4.87
N ASP A 303 16.55 10.45 -4.15
CA ASP A 303 16.24 11.49 -3.16
C ASP A 303 15.56 12.72 -3.78
N LYS A 304 16.15 13.29 -4.85
CA LYS A 304 15.73 14.56 -5.46
C LYS A 304 15.40 14.47 -6.97
N GLY A 305 15.76 13.39 -7.66
CA GLY A 305 15.60 13.30 -9.12
C GLY A 305 14.24 12.77 -9.59
N GLY A 306 13.56 12.00 -8.74
CA GLY A 306 12.22 11.43 -8.99
C GLY A 306 12.21 10.13 -9.80
N GLU A 307 13.36 9.66 -10.25
CA GLU A 307 13.58 8.43 -11.02
C GLU A 307 13.68 7.17 -10.15
N PHE A 308 13.55 6.03 -10.80
CA PHE A 308 13.95 4.75 -10.19
C PHE A 308 15.46 4.67 -10.08
N VAL A 309 15.92 4.16 -8.94
CA VAL A 309 17.31 3.78 -8.71
C VAL A 309 17.38 2.27 -8.58
N VAL A 310 18.20 1.66 -9.41
CA VAL A 310 18.47 0.22 -9.45
C VAL A 310 19.88 0.02 -8.90
N ILE A 311 20.01 -0.80 -7.88
CA ILE A 311 21.29 -1.07 -7.20
C ILE A 311 21.39 -2.56 -6.84
N PRO A 312 22.58 -3.18 -6.89
CA PRO A 312 22.77 -4.52 -6.37
C PRO A 312 22.32 -4.59 -4.91
N GLN A 313 21.63 -5.66 -4.56
CA GLN A 313 21.13 -5.81 -3.19
C GLN A 313 22.28 -5.89 -2.17
N VAL A 314 23.43 -6.45 -2.57
CA VAL A 314 24.65 -6.53 -1.76
C VAL A 314 25.18 -5.11 -1.46
N LEU A 315 25.35 -4.30 -2.51
CA LEU A 315 25.83 -2.93 -2.37
C LEU A 315 24.91 -2.05 -1.50
N ASP A 316 23.58 -2.15 -1.63
CA ASP A 316 22.65 -1.41 -0.75
C ASP A 316 22.79 -1.80 0.73
N ARG A 317 23.10 -3.08 1.00
CA ARG A 317 23.35 -3.55 2.37
C ARG A 317 24.65 -2.96 2.90
N GLU A 318 25.73 -3.03 2.14
CA GLU A 318 27.03 -2.47 2.54
C GLU A 318 26.96 -0.96 2.81
N ILE A 319 26.31 -0.19 1.91
CA ILE A 319 26.08 1.25 2.11
C ILE A 319 25.29 1.50 3.39
N THR A 320 24.26 0.68 3.65
CA THR A 320 23.43 0.86 4.84
C THR A 320 24.17 0.46 6.12
N GLU A 321 24.94 -0.62 6.09
CA GLU A 321 25.77 -1.07 7.22
C GLU A 321 26.82 -0.02 7.58
N LEU A 322 27.52 0.52 6.58
CA LEU A 322 28.48 1.61 6.75
C LEU A 322 27.83 2.83 7.41
N HIS A 323 26.61 3.20 7.00
CA HIS A 323 25.88 4.32 7.62
C HIS A 323 25.45 4.03 9.07
N LEU A 324 25.08 2.79 9.38
CA LEU A 324 24.66 2.38 10.72
C LEU A 324 25.84 2.17 11.69
N GLN A 325 27.09 2.15 11.20
CA GLN A 325 28.30 2.10 12.03
C GLN A 325 28.61 3.43 12.74
N ASP A 326 27.97 4.55 12.34
CA ASP A 326 28.14 5.83 13.02
C ASP A 326 27.55 5.79 14.44
N THR A 327 28.43 5.52 15.42
CA THR A 327 28.09 5.42 16.85
C THR A 327 27.66 6.76 17.46
N THR A 328 27.93 7.88 16.77
CA THR A 328 27.44 9.20 17.21
C THR A 328 25.97 9.42 16.87
N LEU A 329 25.41 8.63 15.96
CA LEU A 329 24.00 8.69 15.52
C LEU A 329 23.18 7.49 15.95
N TYR A 330 23.76 6.29 15.97
CA TYR A 330 23.04 5.04 16.21
C TYR A 330 23.71 4.18 17.26
N CYS A 331 22.89 3.45 18.03
CA CYS A 331 23.37 2.38 18.90
C CYS A 331 22.56 1.10 18.68
N PRO A 332 23.20 -0.08 18.75
CA PRO A 332 22.48 -1.35 18.80
C PRO A 332 21.62 -1.45 20.06
N VAL A 333 20.39 -1.96 19.94
CA VAL A 333 19.48 -2.22 21.06
C VAL A 333 18.76 -3.56 20.85
N THR A 334 17.90 -3.94 21.77
CA THR A 334 17.17 -5.20 21.71
C THR A 334 15.69 -5.02 21.35
N GLU A 335 15.05 -6.12 20.95
CA GLU A 335 13.60 -6.17 20.81
C GLU A 335 12.86 -5.88 22.12
N LYS A 336 13.45 -6.25 23.27
CA LYS A 336 12.88 -5.97 24.59
C LYS A 336 12.78 -4.46 24.83
N ASP A 337 13.80 -3.71 24.42
CA ASP A 337 13.84 -2.25 24.56
C ASP A 337 12.74 -1.58 23.73
N PHE A 338 12.52 -2.07 22.50
CA PHE A 338 11.40 -1.62 21.66
C PHE A 338 10.05 -1.81 22.37
N HIS A 339 9.81 -2.99 22.93
CA HIS A 339 8.55 -3.27 23.63
C HIS A 339 8.39 -2.44 24.92
N ASN A 340 9.47 -2.22 25.67
CA ASN A 340 9.48 -1.36 26.85
C ASN A 340 9.09 0.08 26.50
N GLN A 341 9.70 0.63 25.45
CA GLN A 341 9.40 1.98 24.93
C GLN A 341 7.93 2.10 24.49
N CYS A 342 7.39 1.08 23.81
CA CYS A 342 5.99 1.07 23.39
C CYS A 342 5.02 1.10 24.58
N ARG A 343 5.29 0.32 25.62
CA ARG A 343 4.49 0.34 26.87
C ARG A 343 4.54 1.72 27.51
N ARG A 344 5.74 2.25 27.71
CA ARG A 344 5.96 3.56 28.35
C ARG A 344 5.18 4.68 27.67
N LEU A 345 5.22 4.75 26.33
CA LEU A 345 4.46 5.75 25.59
C LEU A 345 2.94 5.58 25.77
N ASN A 346 2.44 4.35 25.69
CA ASN A 346 1.01 4.07 25.87
C ASN A 346 0.54 4.44 27.28
N ASP A 347 1.33 4.12 28.30
CA ASP A 347 1.01 4.43 29.70
C ASP A 347 1.01 5.95 29.94
N ALA A 348 2.02 6.66 29.43
CA ALA A 348 2.09 8.11 29.48
C ALA A 348 0.90 8.76 28.75
N TRP A 349 0.54 8.27 27.56
CA TRP A 349 -0.60 8.75 26.79
C TRP A 349 -1.92 8.57 27.53
N MET A 350 -2.16 7.39 28.08
CA MET A 350 -3.40 7.10 28.82
C MET A 350 -3.48 7.92 30.12
N SER A 351 -2.38 8.00 30.87
CA SER A 351 -2.33 8.76 32.13
C SER A 351 -2.54 10.25 31.89
N ILE A 352 -1.69 10.87 31.06
CA ILE A 352 -1.74 12.32 30.79
C ILE A 352 -3.07 12.70 30.10
N GLY A 353 -3.54 11.87 29.18
CA GLY A 353 -4.78 12.10 28.45
C GLY A 353 -6.02 12.07 29.36
N LYS A 354 -6.11 11.08 30.26
CA LYS A 354 -7.19 11.00 31.26
C LYS A 354 -7.16 12.20 32.20
N SER A 355 -6.00 12.57 32.72
CA SER A 355 -5.87 13.74 33.61
C SER A 355 -6.15 15.07 32.90
N ALA A 356 -6.10 15.11 31.57
CA ALA A 356 -6.46 16.26 30.74
C ALA A 356 -7.93 16.30 30.32
N GLY A 357 -8.75 15.33 30.75
CA GLY A 357 -10.18 15.27 30.41
C GLY A 357 -10.45 14.88 28.96
N LEU A 358 -9.50 14.23 28.28
CA LEU A 358 -9.73 13.72 26.93
C LEU A 358 -10.66 12.50 26.97
N ASP A 359 -11.58 12.43 26.01
CA ASP A 359 -12.53 11.31 25.86
C ASP A 359 -11.82 9.95 25.75
N GLU A 360 -12.30 8.95 26.50
CA GLU A 360 -11.65 7.64 26.58
C GLU A 360 -11.70 6.87 25.26
N ARG A 361 -12.75 7.08 24.44
CA ARG A 361 -12.82 6.48 23.09
C ARG A 361 -11.76 7.09 22.19
N PHE A 362 -11.52 8.40 22.29
CA PHE A 362 -10.43 9.07 21.58
C PHE A 362 -9.06 8.56 22.00
N LEU A 363 -8.79 8.45 23.31
CA LEU A 363 -7.54 7.92 23.85
C LEU A 363 -7.27 6.50 23.33
N SER A 364 -8.26 5.62 23.45
CA SER A 364 -8.19 4.22 23.01
C SER A 364 -8.00 4.09 21.49
N ARG A 365 -8.51 5.05 20.72
CA ARG A 365 -8.38 5.07 19.25
C ARG A 365 -6.96 5.41 18.81
N LEU A 366 -6.24 6.24 19.55
CA LEU A 366 -4.84 6.60 19.27
C LEU A 366 -3.84 5.61 19.88
N LYS A 367 -4.20 4.89 20.95
CA LYS A 367 -3.40 3.81 21.52
C LYS A 367 -3.19 2.65 20.55
N ILE A 368 -1.95 2.18 20.42
CA ILE A 368 -1.57 1.01 19.61
C ILE A 368 -1.00 -0.06 20.53
N ASP A 369 -1.69 -1.18 20.68
CA ASP A 369 -1.26 -2.26 21.58
C ASP A 369 -0.17 -3.14 20.95
N THR A 370 -0.19 -3.30 19.62
CA THR A 370 0.77 -4.10 18.84
C THR A 370 1.40 -3.27 17.72
N PRO A 371 2.24 -2.27 18.06
CA PRO A 371 2.84 -1.41 17.06
C PRO A 371 3.83 -2.17 16.18
N THR A 372 3.85 -1.83 14.90
CA THR A 372 4.87 -2.36 13.99
C THR A 372 6.19 -1.64 14.26
N CYS A 373 7.28 -2.37 14.48
CA CYS A 373 8.60 -1.74 14.64
C CYS A 373 8.91 -0.86 13.41
N PRO A 374 9.29 0.41 13.59
CA PRO A 374 9.79 1.26 12.51
C PRO A 374 10.93 0.58 11.75
N VAL A 375 11.06 0.84 10.45
CA VAL A 375 12.13 0.23 9.62
C VAL A 375 12.95 1.30 8.93
N PHE A 376 14.27 1.08 8.93
CA PHE A 376 15.22 1.91 8.21
C PHE A 376 15.26 1.55 6.72
N TYR A 377 15.27 2.57 5.88
CA TYR A 377 15.65 2.43 4.48
C TYR A 377 16.35 3.70 3.99
N SER A 378 17.25 3.54 3.04
CA SER A 378 18.03 4.62 2.44
C SER A 378 17.44 5.04 1.08
N LEU A 379 17.60 6.33 0.75
CA LEU A 379 17.46 6.85 -0.62
C LEU A 379 18.82 7.35 -1.09
N ILE A 380 19.27 6.92 -2.27
CA ILE A 380 20.55 7.37 -2.82
C ILE A 380 20.44 8.83 -3.28
N LYS A 381 21.43 9.66 -2.91
CA LYS A 381 21.54 11.05 -3.35
C LYS A 381 22.20 11.11 -4.73
N THR A 382 21.48 10.65 -5.76
CA THR A 382 21.97 10.57 -7.15
C THR A 382 22.49 11.90 -7.71
N HIS A 383 21.94 13.02 -7.23
CA HIS A 383 22.40 14.39 -7.57
C HIS A 383 23.78 14.77 -7.03
N LYS A 384 24.41 13.92 -6.21
CA LYS A 384 25.77 14.11 -5.69
C LYS A 384 26.79 13.16 -6.34
N LEU A 385 26.36 12.34 -7.31
CA LEU A 385 27.21 11.38 -7.99
C LEU A 385 27.75 11.98 -9.30
N THR A 386 28.99 11.65 -9.61
CA THR A 386 29.61 11.86 -10.91
C THR A 386 29.37 10.65 -11.81
N PRO A 387 29.59 10.74 -13.14
CA PRO A 387 29.48 9.59 -14.03
C PRO A 387 30.36 8.39 -13.62
N ASP A 388 31.55 8.66 -13.09
CA ASP A 388 32.50 7.62 -12.66
C ASP A 388 31.99 6.88 -11.42
N ASP A 389 31.27 7.58 -10.54
CA ASP A 389 30.69 7.00 -9.32
C ASP A 389 29.60 5.96 -9.62
N LEU A 390 28.93 6.04 -10.78
CA LEU A 390 27.77 5.20 -11.10
C LEU A 390 28.10 3.71 -11.14
N ASN A 391 29.32 3.36 -11.58
CA ASN A 391 29.75 1.96 -11.71
C ASN A 391 30.53 1.46 -10.48
N SER A 392 30.70 2.30 -9.45
CA SER A 392 31.45 1.93 -8.26
C SER A 392 30.73 0.86 -7.44
N MET A 393 31.46 -0.17 -7.02
CA MET A 393 31.00 -1.16 -6.04
C MET A 393 31.45 -0.82 -4.60
N SER A 394 32.02 0.37 -4.37
CA SER A 394 32.41 0.80 -3.03
C SER A 394 31.26 1.52 -2.31
N ALA A 395 30.91 1.04 -1.12
CA ALA A 395 29.90 1.68 -0.27
C ALA A 395 30.23 3.15 0.07
N HIS A 396 31.51 3.51 0.14
CA HIS A 396 31.99 4.86 0.52
C HIS A 396 31.67 5.93 -0.55
N THR A 397 31.45 5.51 -1.80
CA THR A 397 31.09 6.42 -2.90
C THR A 397 29.71 7.05 -2.68
N TYR A 398 28.78 6.31 -2.09
CA TYR A 398 27.36 6.69 -2.12
C TYR A 398 26.90 7.44 -0.89
N LYS A 399 26.46 8.68 -1.08
CA LYS A 399 25.76 9.45 -0.04
C LYS A 399 24.28 9.10 -0.02
N ILE A 400 23.72 8.89 1.17
CA ILE A 400 22.31 8.54 1.33
C ILE A 400 21.50 9.59 2.09
N ARG A 401 20.16 9.51 1.95
CA ARG A 401 19.20 10.07 2.91
C ARG A 401 18.63 8.90 3.74
N PRO A 402 18.91 8.85 5.05
CA PRO A 402 18.33 7.83 5.93
C PRO A 402 16.87 8.15 6.21
N ILE A 403 15.98 7.16 6.11
CA ILE A 403 14.56 7.29 6.44
C ILE A 403 14.16 6.18 7.42
N ILE A 404 13.51 6.55 8.51
CA ILE A 404 12.91 5.63 9.48
C ILE A 404 11.40 5.66 9.28
N SER A 405 10.84 4.60 8.67
CA SER A 405 9.40 4.50 8.43
C SER A 405 8.63 4.24 9.73
N CYS A 406 8.14 5.30 10.37
CA CYS A 406 7.33 5.22 11.59
C CYS A 406 5.85 4.85 11.36
N ILE A 407 5.43 4.53 10.13
CA ILE A 407 4.04 4.16 9.82
C ILE A 407 3.63 2.91 10.62
N GLY A 408 2.56 3.02 11.41
CA GLY A 408 2.11 1.95 12.31
C GLY A 408 3.00 1.71 13.52
N GLY A 409 4.04 2.53 13.71
CA GLY A 409 4.91 2.50 14.89
C GLY A 409 4.25 3.11 16.12
N PRO A 410 4.89 2.99 17.31
CA PRO A 410 4.28 3.34 18.59
C PRO A 410 3.80 4.79 18.65
N ALA A 411 4.61 5.73 18.15
CA ALA A 411 4.27 7.15 18.18
C ALA A 411 3.38 7.62 17.01
N ASP A 412 3.05 6.81 16.00
CA ASP A 412 2.42 7.30 14.75
C ASP A 412 1.11 8.08 14.99
N ARG A 413 0.19 7.48 15.75
CA ARG A 413 -1.15 8.05 16.00
C ARG A 413 -1.14 9.19 17.02
N ILE A 414 -0.35 9.05 18.08
CA ILE A 414 -0.22 10.07 19.13
C ILE A 414 0.49 11.30 18.56
N SER A 415 1.62 11.10 17.85
CA SER A 415 2.35 12.20 17.21
C SER A 415 1.54 12.94 16.14
N TRP A 416 0.57 12.28 15.49
CA TRP A 416 -0.37 12.97 14.60
C TRP A 416 -1.20 14.01 15.35
N PHE A 417 -1.73 13.66 16.51
CA PHE A 417 -2.53 14.56 17.33
C PHE A 417 -1.68 15.70 17.89
N LEU A 418 -0.52 15.39 18.46
CA LEU A 418 0.40 16.41 18.97
C LEU A 418 0.85 17.37 17.86
N ASN A 419 1.15 16.86 16.66
CA ASN A 419 1.52 17.68 15.52
C ASN A 419 0.39 18.64 15.08
N LYS A 420 -0.89 18.27 15.24
CA LYS A 420 -2.02 19.19 14.98
C LYS A 420 -2.04 20.38 15.93
N ILE A 421 -1.59 20.19 17.17
CA ILE A 421 -1.47 21.26 18.15
C ILE A 421 -0.26 22.14 17.79
N VAL A 422 0.94 21.56 17.73
CA VAL A 422 2.18 22.36 17.63
C VAL A 422 2.41 22.97 16.24
N SER A 423 1.88 22.39 15.15
CA SER A 423 2.06 22.97 13.81
C SER A 423 1.39 24.34 13.62
N GLN A 424 0.43 24.70 14.49
CA GLN A 424 -0.18 26.03 14.51
C GLN A 424 0.84 27.14 14.81
N ILE A 425 1.94 26.81 15.50
CA ILE A 425 2.97 27.79 15.87
C ILE A 425 3.83 28.25 14.69
N LEU A 426 3.87 27.46 13.60
CA LEU A 426 4.74 27.73 12.47
C LEU A 426 4.41 29.06 11.77
N CYS A 427 3.15 29.52 11.84
CA CYS A 427 2.75 30.80 11.27
C CYS A 427 3.30 32.02 12.04
N LYS A 428 3.86 31.80 13.23
CA LYS A 428 4.45 32.84 14.08
C LYS A 428 5.96 33.02 13.85
N ILE A 429 6.59 32.15 13.07
CA ILE A 429 8.02 32.22 12.75
C ILE A 429 8.20 33.09 11.50
N PRO A 430 8.75 34.32 11.60
CA PRO A 430 8.74 35.29 10.49
C PRO A 430 9.55 34.84 9.26
N SER A 431 10.69 34.21 9.50
CA SER A 431 11.60 33.65 8.50
C SER A 431 11.03 32.43 7.77
N HIS A 432 9.98 31.78 8.31
CA HIS A 432 9.51 30.51 7.77
C HIS A 432 8.68 30.68 6.49
N LEU A 433 9.14 30.05 5.42
CA LEU A 433 8.43 29.97 4.15
C LEU A 433 7.50 28.75 4.11
N THR A 434 6.22 28.99 3.81
CA THR A 434 5.24 27.91 3.59
C THR A 434 5.28 27.36 2.16
N ASN A 435 5.64 28.18 1.17
CA ASN A 435 5.74 27.84 -0.24
C ASN A 435 6.47 28.94 -1.02
N THR A 436 6.78 28.68 -2.30
CA THR A 436 7.44 29.63 -3.21
C THR A 436 6.67 30.94 -3.41
N ASN A 437 5.33 30.92 -3.38
CA ASN A 437 4.56 32.16 -3.55
C ASN A 437 4.71 33.09 -2.34
N HIS A 438 4.88 32.53 -1.13
CA HIS A 438 5.22 33.32 0.05
C HIS A 438 6.59 33.99 -0.12
N PHE A 439 7.58 33.23 -0.62
CA PHE A 439 8.90 33.75 -0.93
C PHE A 439 8.86 34.89 -1.96
N LEU A 440 8.16 34.69 -3.09
CA LEU A 440 8.03 35.74 -4.10
C LEU A 440 7.36 37.00 -3.55
N LYS A 441 6.34 36.88 -2.70
CA LYS A 441 5.72 38.05 -2.07
C LYS A 441 6.72 38.84 -1.23
N GLN A 442 7.53 38.16 -0.42
CA GLN A 442 8.59 38.80 0.37
C GLN A 442 9.63 39.47 -0.53
N LEU A 443 10.07 38.77 -1.58
CA LEU A 443 11.05 39.27 -2.55
C LEU A 443 10.56 40.53 -3.29
N HIS A 444 9.30 40.60 -3.70
CA HIS A 444 8.73 41.78 -4.37
C HIS A 444 8.41 42.94 -3.40
N SER A 445 8.21 42.65 -2.12
CA SER A 445 7.96 43.68 -1.10
C SER A 445 9.24 44.36 -0.59
N ALA A 446 10.39 43.69 -0.75
CA ALA A 446 11.67 44.22 -0.35
C ALA A 446 12.20 45.25 -1.36
N ARG A 447 12.97 46.22 -0.87
CA ARG A 447 13.67 47.21 -1.69
C ARG A 447 15.15 46.86 -1.73
N PHE A 448 15.74 46.92 -2.93
CA PHE A 448 17.12 46.52 -3.16
C PHE A 448 17.92 47.68 -3.72
N ASP A 449 19.05 47.98 -3.10
CA ASP A 449 20.01 48.95 -3.60
C ASP A 449 20.98 48.29 -4.61
N GLY A 450 21.74 49.10 -5.36
CA GLY A 450 22.63 48.59 -6.42
C GLY A 450 23.74 47.63 -5.93
N ASN A 451 24.10 47.67 -4.64
CA ASN A 451 25.25 46.96 -4.06
C ASN A 451 24.86 45.71 -3.24
N CYS A 452 23.58 45.33 -3.22
CA CYS A 452 23.14 44.21 -2.40
C CYS A 452 23.71 42.85 -2.87
N THR A 453 23.97 41.98 -1.92
CA THR A 453 24.47 40.62 -2.15
C THR A 453 23.37 39.61 -1.83
N ILE A 454 23.16 38.64 -2.72
CA ILE A 454 22.24 37.52 -2.51
C ILE A 454 23.02 36.21 -2.50
N GLU A 455 22.79 35.39 -1.47
CA GLU A 455 23.34 34.03 -1.36
C GLU A 455 22.28 33.07 -0.81
N SER A 456 22.41 31.79 -1.14
CA SER A 456 21.58 30.74 -0.54
C SER A 456 22.43 29.87 0.38
N PHE A 457 21.90 29.55 1.56
CA PHE A 457 22.55 28.64 2.51
C PHE A 457 21.77 27.33 2.63
N ASP A 458 22.46 26.19 2.60
CA ASP A 458 21.89 24.85 2.79
C ASP A 458 22.41 24.25 4.10
N VAL A 459 21.48 23.85 4.98
CA VAL A 459 21.81 23.20 6.25
C VAL A 459 22.21 21.74 6.01
N THR A 460 23.45 21.40 6.34
CA THR A 460 23.97 20.05 6.14
C THR A 460 23.30 19.06 7.10
N SER A 461 22.56 18.10 6.51
CA SER A 461 21.94 16.97 7.22
C SER A 461 21.11 17.38 8.43
N LEU A 462 20.27 18.43 8.28
CA LEU A 462 19.48 19.06 9.35
C LEU A 462 18.93 18.05 10.37
N TYR A 463 18.08 17.11 9.94
CA TYR A 463 17.38 16.22 10.87
C TYR A 463 18.30 15.34 11.71
N THR A 464 19.42 14.82 11.18
CA THR A 464 20.33 13.98 11.97
C THR A 464 21.18 14.78 12.95
N ASN A 465 21.28 16.10 12.75
CA ASN A 465 22.12 16.99 13.55
C ASN A 465 21.34 17.80 14.60
N VAL A 466 20.01 17.86 14.52
CA VAL A 466 19.16 18.52 15.52
C VAL A 466 19.02 17.63 16.77
N GLN A 467 19.53 18.10 17.91
CA GLN A 467 19.33 17.40 19.18
C GLN A 467 17.89 17.50 19.68
N ASN A 468 17.37 16.40 20.25
CA ASN A 468 16.00 16.33 20.74
C ASN A 468 15.72 17.30 21.90
N SER A 469 16.68 17.46 22.82
CA SER A 469 16.61 18.41 23.95
C SER A 469 16.51 19.85 23.46
N GLU A 470 17.42 20.25 22.58
CA GLU A 470 17.48 21.58 22.00
C GLU A 470 16.23 21.93 21.18
N ALA A 471 15.70 20.97 20.42
CA ALA A 471 14.47 21.17 19.67
C ALA A 471 13.23 21.29 20.58
N LEU A 472 13.19 20.51 21.66
CA LEU A 472 12.12 20.61 22.66
C LEU A 472 12.18 21.93 23.42
N GLN A 473 13.39 22.40 23.72
CA GLN A 473 13.63 23.70 24.35
C GLN A 473 13.17 24.85 23.45
N ALA A 474 13.56 24.84 22.18
CA ALA A 474 13.11 25.84 21.22
C ALA A 474 11.57 25.84 21.05
N LEU A 475 10.94 24.66 21.05
CA LEU A 475 9.47 24.58 21.06
C LEU A 475 8.86 25.14 22.35
N SER A 476 9.46 24.85 23.51
CA SER A 476 9.02 25.37 24.81
C SER A 476 9.03 26.90 24.83
N GLU A 477 10.12 27.51 24.36
CA GLU A 477 10.27 28.98 24.23
C GLU A 477 9.18 29.57 23.34
N MET A 478 8.95 28.98 22.17
CA MET A 478 7.90 29.42 21.26
C MET A 478 6.50 29.29 21.88
N LEU A 479 6.23 28.19 22.60
CA LEU A 479 4.96 28.00 23.32
C LEU A 479 4.78 29.01 24.47
N ASN A 480 5.86 29.50 25.07
CA ASN A 480 5.79 30.57 26.07
C ASN A 480 5.34 31.89 25.44
N LEU A 481 5.88 32.21 24.26
CA LEU A 481 5.59 33.45 23.56
C LEU A 481 4.22 33.46 22.87
N HIS A 482 3.78 32.31 22.34
CA HIS A 482 2.61 32.24 21.45
C HIS A 482 1.55 31.22 21.85
N GLY A 483 1.75 30.48 22.96
CA GLY A 483 0.90 29.36 23.34
C GLY A 483 -0.54 29.71 23.72
N SER A 484 -0.79 30.95 24.16
CA SER A 484 -2.13 31.43 24.56
C SER A 484 -3.17 31.37 23.44
N HIS A 485 -2.73 31.44 22.18
CA HIS A 485 -3.59 31.43 20.99
C HIS A 485 -3.74 30.05 20.35
N LEU A 486 -3.15 29.00 20.94
CA LEU A 486 -3.17 27.66 20.36
C LEU A 486 -4.34 26.83 20.90
N GLU A 487 -5.01 26.09 20.01
CA GLU A 487 -5.95 25.07 20.45
C GLU A 487 -5.18 23.81 20.91
N THR A 488 -5.15 23.60 22.23
CA THR A 488 -4.43 22.49 22.87
C THR A 488 -5.35 21.33 23.30
N TYR A 489 -6.66 21.45 23.10
CA TYR A 489 -7.67 20.46 23.44
C TYR A 489 -7.60 19.99 24.90
N GLY A 490 -7.32 20.91 25.84
CA GLY A 490 -7.24 20.62 27.28
C GLY A 490 -5.86 20.16 27.77
N LEU A 491 -4.88 19.98 26.88
CA LEU A 491 -3.51 19.71 27.30
C LEU A 491 -2.83 21.01 27.76
N SER A 492 -2.31 20.99 29.00
CA SER A 492 -1.40 22.04 29.47
C SER A 492 -0.06 21.99 28.74
N ARG A 493 0.67 23.10 28.72
CA ARG A 493 2.02 23.19 28.11
C ARG A 493 2.95 22.07 28.61
N THR A 494 2.98 21.86 29.92
CA THR A 494 3.82 20.81 30.54
C THR A 494 3.42 19.41 30.05
N ARG A 495 2.12 19.10 30.01
CA ARG A 495 1.62 17.80 29.51
C ARG A 495 1.93 17.60 28.03
N LEU A 496 1.80 18.66 27.23
CA LEU A 496 2.13 18.65 25.80
C LEU A 496 3.61 18.34 25.57
N LEU A 497 4.51 19.06 26.25
CA LEU A 497 5.97 18.84 26.14
C LEU A 497 6.38 17.45 26.62
N SER A 498 5.79 16.95 27.72
CA SER A 498 6.03 15.58 28.19
C SER A 498 5.63 14.52 27.16
N LEU A 499 4.45 14.64 26.54
CA LEU A 499 4.01 13.70 25.50
C LEU A 499 4.89 13.76 24.24
N ILE A 500 5.36 14.96 23.86
CA ILE A 500 6.30 15.13 22.74
C ILE A 500 7.63 14.46 23.07
N LYS A 501 8.16 14.64 24.29
CA LYS A 501 9.38 13.98 24.76
C LYS A 501 9.25 12.46 24.72
N GLU A 502 8.12 11.90 25.14
CA GLU A 502 7.87 10.45 25.03
C GLU A 502 7.79 9.97 23.58
N CYS A 503 7.17 10.76 22.68
CA CYS A 503 7.16 10.45 21.26
C CYS A 503 8.56 10.50 20.63
N LEU A 504 9.38 11.50 20.98
CA LEU A 504 10.77 11.61 20.50
C LEU A 504 11.64 10.48 21.03
N SER A 505 11.35 10.04 22.26
CA SER A 505 12.00 8.87 22.83
C SER A 505 11.64 7.58 22.10
N CYS A 506 10.63 7.56 21.22
CA CYS A 506 10.31 6.43 20.34
C CYS A 506 11.21 6.41 19.10
N ASN A 507 12.49 6.14 19.33
CA ASN A 507 13.59 6.22 18.36
C ASN A 507 14.15 4.85 17.93
N ILE A 508 13.52 3.75 18.32
CA ILE A 508 13.98 2.39 17.98
C ILE A 508 13.41 1.97 16.63
N PHE A 509 14.26 1.39 15.79
CA PHE A 509 13.92 0.85 14.49
C PHE A 509 14.64 -0.47 14.22
N LYS A 510 14.18 -1.17 13.19
CA LYS A 510 14.74 -2.44 12.73
C LYS A 510 15.40 -2.27 11.36
N TRP A 511 16.50 -2.98 11.16
CA TRP A 511 17.14 -3.17 9.86
C TRP A 511 17.81 -4.53 9.77
N SER A 512 17.53 -5.26 8.69
CA SER A 512 18.07 -6.61 8.42
C SER A 512 17.98 -7.55 9.64
N GLY A 513 16.86 -7.52 10.36
CA GLY A 513 16.66 -8.37 11.55
C GLY A 513 17.18 -7.78 12.87
N ARG A 514 18.07 -6.78 12.83
CA ARG A 514 18.71 -6.17 14.02
C ARG A 514 17.97 -4.91 14.46
N TYR A 515 18.02 -4.61 15.75
CA TYR A 515 17.40 -3.44 16.36
C TYR A 515 18.44 -2.35 16.65
N PHE A 516 18.09 -1.10 16.35
CA PHE A 516 18.92 0.07 16.56
C PHE A 516 18.09 1.20 17.16
N ALA A 517 18.69 2.05 17.99
CA ALA A 517 18.12 3.31 18.41
C ALA A 517 18.89 4.48 17.78
N GLN A 518 18.16 5.49 17.31
CA GLN A 518 18.77 6.76 16.91
C GLN A 518 19.02 7.63 18.14
N VAL A 519 20.28 7.77 18.55
CA VAL A 519 20.67 8.50 19.77
C VAL A 519 20.72 10.00 19.57
N ARG A 520 21.04 10.47 18.36
CA ARG A 520 21.10 11.89 17.99
C ARG A 520 20.30 12.15 16.71
N GLY A 521 19.65 13.31 16.68
CA GLY A 521 18.84 13.71 15.54
C GLY A 521 17.36 13.40 15.71
N LEU A 522 16.56 14.14 14.96
CA LEU A 522 15.16 13.87 14.73
C LEU A 522 15.03 12.79 13.66
N ALA A 523 14.32 11.70 13.96
CA ALA A 523 14.10 10.62 13.00
C ALA A 523 13.30 11.09 11.78
N MET A 524 13.92 11.01 10.60
CA MET A 524 13.25 11.33 9.33
C MET A 524 12.13 10.31 9.06
N GLY A 525 10.90 10.71 9.35
CA GLY A 525 9.70 9.86 9.27
C GLY A 525 8.76 10.00 10.46
N GLN A 526 9.24 10.58 11.57
CA GLN A 526 8.36 11.02 12.66
C GLN A 526 7.58 12.27 12.27
N ARG A 527 6.30 12.34 12.66
CA ARG A 527 5.39 13.45 12.30
C ARG A 527 5.77 14.78 12.95
N LEU A 528 6.41 14.74 14.12
CA LEU A 528 6.82 15.92 14.89
C LEU A 528 8.14 16.51 14.39
N ALA A 529 8.97 15.72 13.70
CA ALA A 529 10.31 16.13 13.28
C ALA A 529 10.33 17.44 12.46
N PRO A 530 9.43 17.67 11.47
CA PRO A 530 9.45 18.92 10.71
C PRO A 530 9.17 20.15 11.57
N VAL A 531 8.16 20.12 12.44
CA VAL A 531 7.82 21.27 13.30
C VAL A 531 8.97 21.57 14.26
N LEU A 532 9.53 20.53 14.88
CA LEU A 532 10.64 20.67 15.82
C LEU A 532 11.91 21.20 15.16
N ALA A 533 12.23 20.73 13.94
CA ALA A 533 13.36 21.26 13.18
C ALA A 533 13.17 22.74 12.81
N ILE A 534 11.95 23.16 12.44
CA ILE A 534 11.68 24.57 12.12
C ILE A 534 11.77 25.45 13.36
N CYS A 535 11.23 25.02 14.51
CA CYS A 535 11.36 25.74 15.78
C CYS A 535 12.83 25.86 16.21
N PHE A 536 13.59 24.77 16.13
CA PHE A 536 15.02 24.78 16.44
C PHE A 536 15.78 25.77 15.54
N MET A 537 15.53 25.75 14.23
CA MET A 537 16.15 26.69 13.30
C MET A 537 15.74 28.14 13.56
N SER A 538 14.51 28.40 14.04
CA SER A 538 14.07 29.74 14.48
C SER A 538 14.94 30.32 15.58
N ARG A 539 15.45 29.47 16.47
CA ARG A 539 16.39 29.88 17.51
C ARG A 539 17.80 30.11 16.95
N ILE A 540 18.25 29.25 16.03
CA ILE A 540 19.58 29.38 15.37
C ILE A 540 19.69 30.66 14.53
N GLU A 541 18.61 31.09 13.87
CA GLU A 541 18.65 32.27 12.99
C GLU A 541 18.43 33.59 13.74
N ALA A 542 18.00 33.56 15.00
CA ALA A 542 17.68 34.77 15.77
C ALA A 542 18.83 35.81 15.84
N PRO A 543 20.11 35.43 16.06
CA PRO A 543 21.21 36.39 16.06
C PRO A 543 21.47 37.04 14.71
N VAL A 544 21.18 36.35 13.60
CA VAL A 544 21.27 36.94 12.25
C VAL A 544 20.10 37.88 12.01
N LEU A 545 18.88 37.51 12.41
CA LEU A 545 17.72 38.38 12.29
C LEU A 545 17.89 39.69 13.09
N ALA A 546 18.58 39.65 14.23
CA ALA A 546 18.90 40.83 15.02
C ALA A 546 19.83 41.83 14.30
N ARG A 547 20.56 41.39 13.27
CA ARG A 547 21.40 42.26 12.43
C ARG A 547 20.61 42.96 11.31
N LEU A 548 19.32 42.66 11.16
CA LEU A 548 18.43 43.26 10.18
C LEU A 548 18.94 43.15 8.73
N PRO A 549 19.24 41.92 8.24
CA PRO A 549 19.53 41.75 6.82
C PRO A 549 18.32 42.24 6.00
N ILE A 550 18.58 42.76 4.79
CA ILE A 550 17.53 43.25 3.87
C ILE A 550 16.41 42.21 3.73
N MET A 551 16.80 40.93 3.60
CA MET A 551 15.86 39.83 3.61
C MET A 551 16.52 38.58 4.18
N TYR A 552 15.79 37.86 5.04
CA TYR A 552 16.13 36.50 5.45
C TYR A 552 14.89 35.63 5.43
N CYS A 553 14.93 34.54 4.67
CA CYS A 553 13.82 33.61 4.59
C CYS A 553 14.33 32.17 4.47
N ARG A 554 13.53 31.21 4.96
CA ARG A 554 13.93 29.81 5.03
C ARG A 554 12.77 28.86 4.77
N TYR A 555 13.01 27.92 3.85
CA TYR A 555 12.15 26.78 3.62
C TYR A 555 12.80 25.53 4.20
N ILE A 556 12.45 25.22 5.45
CA ILE A 556 13.03 24.08 6.22
C ILE A 556 14.56 24.23 6.36
N ASP A 557 15.35 23.63 5.45
CA ASP A 557 16.80 23.58 5.39
C ASP A 557 17.42 24.55 4.37
N ASP A 558 16.63 25.03 3.39
CA ASP A 558 17.07 25.98 2.37
C ASP A 558 16.83 27.43 2.86
N CYS A 559 17.89 28.22 3.05
CA CYS A 559 17.84 29.64 3.39
C CYS A 559 18.18 30.51 2.18
N CYS A 560 17.51 31.66 2.04
CA CYS A 560 17.88 32.74 1.13
C CYS A 560 18.07 34.01 1.96
N ILE A 561 19.24 34.64 1.79
CA ILE A 561 19.62 35.85 2.51
C ILE A 561 20.04 36.91 1.52
N ILE A 562 19.63 38.15 1.79
CA ILE A 562 20.04 39.34 1.05
C ILE A 562 20.56 40.36 2.08
N THR A 563 21.78 40.84 1.85
CA THR A 563 22.45 41.85 2.70
C THR A 563 22.88 43.04 1.86
N SER A 564 23.21 44.15 2.53
CA SER A 564 23.66 45.37 1.85
C SER A 564 25.07 45.24 1.30
N THR A 565 25.90 44.38 1.92
CA THR A 565 27.29 44.15 1.50
C THR A 565 27.69 42.67 1.62
N GLN A 566 28.73 42.28 0.90
CA GLN A 566 29.34 40.95 1.04
C GLN A 566 29.96 40.73 2.44
N SER A 567 30.51 41.78 3.06
CA SER A 567 31.06 41.67 4.42
C SER A 567 29.99 41.32 5.45
N GLU A 568 28.80 41.90 5.32
CA GLU A 568 27.66 41.56 6.18
C GLU A 568 27.18 40.12 5.92
N MET A 569 27.15 39.70 4.65
CA MET A 569 26.82 38.31 4.27
C MET A 569 27.77 37.31 4.92
N ASP A 570 29.09 37.58 4.85
CA ASP A 570 30.12 36.72 5.41
C ASP A 570 29.99 36.62 6.94
N GLU A 571 29.65 37.74 7.59
CA GLU A 571 29.40 37.78 9.03
C GLU A 571 28.14 37.00 9.43
N CYS A 572 27.04 37.13 8.68
CA CYS A 572 25.84 36.32 8.87
C CYS A 572 26.13 34.82 8.72
N PHE A 573 26.90 34.43 7.70
CA PHE A 573 27.32 33.05 7.47
C PHE A 573 28.19 32.51 8.62
N ARG A 574 29.11 33.33 9.13
CA ARG A 574 29.96 33.00 10.28
C ARG A 574 29.13 32.79 11.54
N ILE A 575 28.22 33.72 11.86
CA ILE A 575 27.34 33.65 13.04
C ILE A 575 26.50 32.37 13.02
N LEU A 576 25.84 32.05 11.90
CA LEU A 576 25.00 30.85 11.79
C LEU A 576 25.79 29.56 12.07
N ASN A 577 27.02 29.48 11.55
CA ASN A 577 27.90 28.33 11.75
C ASN A 577 28.52 28.24 13.15
N GLN A 578 28.33 29.24 14.01
CA GLN A 578 28.80 29.24 15.40
C GLN A 578 27.70 28.88 16.41
N GLN A 579 26.42 28.88 16.00
CA GLN A 579 25.30 28.70 16.93
C GLN A 579 25.15 27.27 17.48
N SER A 580 25.77 26.28 16.84
CA SER A 580 25.64 24.89 17.23
C SER A 580 26.89 24.09 16.88
N GLN A 581 27.23 23.14 17.75
CA GLN A 581 28.32 22.20 17.52
C GLN A 581 28.08 21.31 16.29
N TYR A 582 26.82 20.97 15.99
CA TYR A 582 26.46 19.93 15.01
C TYR A 582 25.83 20.47 13.73
N ILE A 583 25.30 21.69 13.75
CA ILE A 583 24.65 22.30 12.59
C ILE A 583 25.69 23.11 11.83
N ARG A 584 25.86 22.76 10.56
CA ARG A 584 26.73 23.47 9.61
C ARG A 584 25.94 23.86 8.39
N LEU A 585 26.21 25.06 7.88
CA LEU A 585 25.61 25.58 6.68
C LEU A 585 26.66 25.66 5.59
N THR A 586 26.28 25.27 4.38
CA THR A 586 27.04 25.53 3.16
C THR A 586 26.42 26.72 2.42
N ARG A 587 27.20 27.43 1.62
CA ARG A 587 26.73 28.59 0.85
C ARG A 587 26.91 28.37 -0.64
N GLU A 588 25.93 28.80 -1.41
CA GLU A 588 25.94 28.84 -2.87
C GLU A 588 25.80 30.31 -3.30
N LYS A 589 26.72 30.74 -4.18
CA LYS A 589 26.75 32.08 -4.75
C LYS A 589 26.10 32.07 -6.15
N PRO A 590 25.60 33.20 -6.64
CA PRO A 590 25.06 33.30 -7.99
C PRO A 590 26.10 32.87 -9.03
N LEU A 591 25.72 31.97 -9.94
CA LEU A 591 26.51 31.58 -11.11
C LEU A 591 25.93 32.29 -12.34
N ASP A 592 26.77 32.96 -13.12
CA ASP A 592 26.34 33.80 -14.25
C ASP A 592 25.24 34.82 -13.88
N GLY A 593 25.29 35.33 -12.65
CA GLY A 593 24.32 36.29 -12.12
C GLY A 593 22.95 35.69 -11.74
N TRP A 594 22.83 34.36 -11.67
CA TRP A 594 21.61 33.64 -11.27
C TRP A 594 21.85 32.74 -10.07
N LEU A 595 20.97 32.84 -9.08
CA LEU A 595 20.96 32.00 -7.89
C LEU A 595 19.77 31.03 -7.90
N PRO A 596 20.00 29.71 -7.86
CA PRO A 596 18.95 28.74 -7.61
C PRO A 596 18.39 28.83 -6.19
N PHE A 597 17.07 28.99 -6.05
CA PHE A 597 16.39 28.85 -4.75
C PHE A 597 15.00 28.23 -4.95
N LEU A 598 14.69 27.17 -4.20
CA LEU A 598 13.47 26.37 -4.37
C LEU A 598 13.28 25.89 -5.82
N ASN A 599 12.18 26.29 -6.46
CA ASN A 599 11.85 26.03 -7.86
C ASN A 599 11.99 27.29 -8.74
N THR A 600 12.84 28.23 -8.31
CA THR A 600 13.12 29.49 -9.01
C THR A 600 14.61 29.72 -9.19
N GLN A 601 14.97 30.50 -10.20
CA GLN A 601 16.27 31.12 -10.34
C GLN A 601 16.08 32.64 -10.23
N ILE A 602 16.92 33.28 -9.41
CA ILE A 602 16.80 34.70 -9.07
C ILE A 602 18.04 35.41 -9.60
N SER A 603 17.85 36.51 -10.30
CA SER A 603 18.91 37.42 -10.70
C SER A 603 18.60 38.79 -10.10
N LEU A 604 19.56 39.32 -9.36
CA LEU A 604 19.48 40.63 -8.72
C LEU A 604 20.55 41.51 -9.37
N SER A 605 20.13 42.56 -10.06
CA SER A 605 21.06 43.45 -10.78
C SER A 605 20.52 44.88 -10.77
N ASN A 606 21.34 45.84 -10.33
CA ASN A 606 20.98 47.27 -10.28
C ASN A 606 19.63 47.53 -9.59
N GLY A 607 19.35 46.86 -8.47
CA GLY A 607 18.09 46.95 -7.74
C GLY A 607 16.87 46.26 -8.41
N HIS A 608 17.04 45.68 -9.59
CA HIS A 608 15.97 44.98 -10.31
C HIS A 608 16.04 43.47 -10.04
N VAL A 609 14.89 42.90 -9.69
CA VAL A 609 14.73 41.45 -9.47
C VAL A 609 14.17 40.80 -10.73
N ARG A 610 14.89 39.82 -11.27
CA ARG A 610 14.39 38.89 -12.27
C ARG A 610 14.25 37.51 -11.68
N VAL A 611 13.12 36.87 -11.95
CA VAL A 611 12.85 35.50 -11.52
C VAL A 611 12.42 34.68 -12.71
N LYS A 612 12.94 33.46 -12.81
CA LYS A 612 12.50 32.45 -13.78
C LYS A 612 12.25 31.09 -13.14
N TRP A 613 11.44 30.26 -13.79
CA TRP A 613 11.18 28.90 -13.30
C TRP A 613 12.42 28.04 -13.45
N TYR A 614 12.80 27.34 -12.38
CA TYR A 614 14.01 26.54 -12.35
C TYR A 614 13.74 25.06 -12.03
N ARG A 615 14.50 24.19 -12.70
CA ARG A 615 14.55 22.75 -12.46
C ARG A 615 16.01 22.37 -12.31
N LYS A 616 16.37 21.72 -11.19
CA LYS A 616 17.72 21.21 -10.96
C LYS A 616 18.14 20.28 -12.11
N GLY A 617 19.37 20.42 -12.60
CA GLY A 617 19.90 19.61 -13.71
C GLY A 617 19.84 18.11 -13.46
N SER A 618 19.94 17.67 -12.20
CA SER A 618 19.82 16.26 -11.81
C SER A 618 18.39 15.69 -11.91
N CYS A 619 17.37 16.52 -12.14
CA CYS A 619 15.99 16.05 -12.19
C CYS A 619 15.65 15.42 -13.55
N LYS A 620 15.15 14.19 -13.55
CA LYS A 620 14.71 13.50 -14.79
C LYS A 620 13.35 13.97 -15.30
N ASN A 621 12.74 14.98 -14.65
CA ASN A 621 11.47 15.61 -15.01
C ASN A 621 10.32 14.61 -15.29
N ILE A 622 10.24 13.55 -14.48
CA ILE A 622 9.22 12.53 -14.56
C ILE A 622 7.90 13.07 -14.00
N LEU A 623 6.85 13.03 -14.82
CA LEU A 623 5.48 13.37 -14.46
C LEU A 623 4.59 12.13 -14.54
N ILE A 624 3.27 12.31 -14.35
CA ILE A 624 2.32 11.28 -14.72
C ILE A 624 2.36 11.14 -16.24
N HIS A 625 2.90 10.04 -16.74
CA HIS A 625 2.96 9.76 -18.18
C HIS A 625 1.58 9.80 -18.86
N ALA A 626 1.49 10.25 -20.11
CA ALA A 626 0.22 10.39 -20.83
C ALA A 626 -0.55 9.06 -20.97
N ARG A 627 0.19 7.95 -21.17
CA ARG A 627 -0.36 6.57 -21.22
C ARG A 627 -0.73 5.98 -19.86
N SER A 628 -0.39 6.64 -18.75
CA SER A 628 -0.69 6.15 -17.40
C SER A 628 -2.20 6.01 -17.16
N ALA A 629 -2.61 4.96 -16.44
CA ALA A 629 -4.00 4.65 -16.10
C ALA A 629 -4.55 5.56 -14.98
N HIS A 630 -4.51 6.87 -15.24
CA HIS A 630 -5.07 7.92 -14.40
C HIS A 630 -6.23 8.63 -15.13
N PRO A 631 -7.22 9.17 -14.40
CA PRO A 631 -8.27 10.01 -14.99
C PRO A 631 -7.69 11.13 -15.85
N MET A 632 -8.27 11.37 -17.02
CA MET A 632 -7.79 12.43 -17.94
C MET A 632 -7.79 13.81 -17.27
N LEU A 633 -8.77 14.09 -16.41
CA LEU A 633 -8.83 15.34 -15.64
C LEU A 633 -7.62 15.52 -14.72
N MET A 634 -7.11 14.45 -14.11
CA MET A 634 -5.92 14.49 -13.25
C MET A 634 -4.66 14.76 -14.06
N LYS A 635 -4.49 14.06 -15.20
CA LYS A 635 -3.37 14.28 -16.14
C LYS A 635 -3.35 15.72 -16.65
N ARG A 636 -4.50 16.23 -17.10
CA ARG A 636 -4.65 17.64 -17.54
C ARG A 636 -4.40 18.64 -16.42
N ALA A 637 -4.78 18.33 -15.18
CA ALA A 637 -4.51 19.19 -14.03
C ALA A 637 -3.01 19.30 -13.74
N VAL A 638 -2.26 18.18 -13.78
CA VAL A 638 -0.80 18.18 -13.59
C VAL A 638 -0.12 19.05 -14.65
N ILE A 639 -0.43 18.83 -15.93
CA ILE A 639 0.17 19.61 -17.03
C ILE A 639 -0.23 21.09 -16.94
N ARG A 640 -1.52 21.40 -16.76
CA ARG A 640 -1.98 22.79 -16.62
C ARG A 640 -1.27 23.49 -15.46
N ASN A 641 -1.17 22.84 -14.30
CA ASN A 641 -0.52 23.43 -13.14
C ASN A 641 0.97 23.65 -13.39
N MET A 642 1.66 22.74 -14.07
CA MET A 642 3.07 22.94 -14.46
C MET A 642 3.24 24.17 -15.34
N PHE A 643 2.46 24.30 -16.42
CA PHE A 643 2.52 25.48 -17.29
C PHE A 643 2.14 26.77 -16.57
N LYS A 644 1.13 26.70 -15.70
CA LYS A 644 0.71 27.81 -14.86
C LYS A 644 1.86 28.25 -13.95
N THR A 645 2.47 27.33 -13.21
CA THR A 645 3.63 27.61 -12.34
C THR A 645 4.82 28.14 -13.14
N ALA A 646 5.12 27.59 -14.32
CA ALA A 646 6.21 28.05 -15.17
C ALA A 646 6.05 29.53 -15.59
N VAL A 647 4.82 30.01 -15.77
CA VAL A 647 4.54 31.39 -16.17
C VAL A 647 4.38 32.31 -14.96
N GLU A 648 3.64 31.89 -13.93
CA GLU A 648 3.33 32.72 -12.76
C GLU A 648 4.54 33.06 -11.90
N LEU A 649 5.57 32.22 -11.88
CA LEU A 649 6.79 32.49 -11.13
C LEU A 649 7.72 33.50 -11.82
N CYS A 650 7.49 33.80 -13.11
CA CYS A 650 8.40 34.63 -13.90
C CYS A 650 8.01 36.11 -13.91
N THR A 651 9.01 36.99 -13.79
CA THR A 651 8.79 38.45 -13.77
C THR A 651 8.76 39.07 -15.17
N GLY A 652 9.59 38.62 -16.11
CA GLY A 652 9.67 39.14 -17.49
C GLY A 652 9.15 38.19 -18.58
N ASP A 653 8.95 38.72 -19.79
CA ASP A 653 8.41 37.96 -20.92
C ASP A 653 9.40 36.98 -21.52
N ASP A 654 10.69 37.29 -21.51
CA ASP A 654 11.72 36.38 -22.01
C ASP A 654 11.92 35.19 -21.05
N GLU A 655 11.90 35.42 -19.74
CA GLU A 655 11.89 34.37 -18.72
C GLU A 655 10.65 33.48 -18.84
N ARG A 656 9.48 34.07 -19.13
CA ARG A 656 8.24 33.31 -19.39
C ARG A 656 8.35 32.46 -20.67
N LYS A 657 8.96 32.97 -21.74
CA LYS A 657 9.19 32.21 -22.98
C LYS A 657 10.13 31.03 -22.73
N GLU A 658 11.26 31.26 -22.05
CA GLU A 658 12.21 30.21 -21.66
C GLU A 658 11.53 29.13 -20.81
N SER A 659 10.81 29.54 -19.76
CA SER A 659 10.12 28.64 -18.84
C SER A 659 8.99 27.84 -19.51
N ARG A 660 8.29 28.45 -20.49
CA ARG A 660 7.27 27.76 -21.29
C ARG A 660 7.88 26.75 -22.26
N LYS A 661 9.04 27.06 -22.84
CA LYS A 661 9.78 26.12 -23.68
C LYS A 661 10.19 24.90 -22.86
N LEU A 662 10.81 25.12 -21.69
CA LEU A 662 11.15 24.05 -20.75
C LEU A 662 9.93 23.21 -20.35
N ALA A 663 8.80 23.84 -20.04
CA ALA A 663 7.56 23.13 -19.70
C ALA A 663 7.04 22.27 -20.88
N SER A 664 7.21 22.75 -22.10
CA SER A 664 6.80 22.04 -23.33
C SER A 664 7.70 20.83 -23.59
N ASP A 665 9.01 20.97 -23.38
CA ASP A 665 9.98 19.88 -23.51
C ASP A 665 9.70 18.78 -22.47
N ILE A 666 9.43 19.17 -21.22
CA ILE A 666 9.06 18.25 -20.14
C ILE A 666 7.74 17.53 -20.46
N ALA A 667 6.73 18.25 -20.95
CA ALA A 667 5.44 17.65 -21.32
C ALA A 667 5.62 16.63 -22.45
N SER A 668 6.39 16.98 -23.48
CA SER A 668 6.68 16.12 -24.63
C SER A 668 7.41 14.84 -24.19
N ALA A 669 8.42 14.97 -23.32
CA ALA A 669 9.14 13.82 -22.75
C ALA A 669 8.24 12.87 -21.94
N ASN A 670 7.09 13.33 -21.44
CA ASN A 670 6.10 12.51 -20.72
C ASN A 670 4.95 12.01 -21.61
N GLY A 671 5.09 12.13 -22.94
CA GLY A 671 4.15 11.65 -23.94
C GLY A 671 2.95 12.57 -24.19
N TYR A 672 3.03 13.84 -23.82
CA TYR A 672 1.97 14.82 -24.08
C TYR A 672 2.28 15.66 -25.31
N THR A 673 1.31 15.75 -26.23
CA THR A 673 1.37 16.70 -27.35
C THR A 673 0.82 18.05 -26.91
N VAL A 674 1.66 19.07 -26.89
CA VAL A 674 1.28 20.44 -26.53
C VAL A 674 0.98 21.22 -27.80
N PHE A 675 -0.30 21.49 -28.07
CA PHE A 675 -0.69 22.39 -29.15
C PHE A 675 -0.73 23.84 -28.65
N PRO A 676 -0.29 24.83 -29.45
CA PRO A 676 -0.49 26.25 -29.16
C PRO A 676 -1.99 26.52 -28.98
N HIS A 677 -2.37 27.13 -27.86
CA HIS A 677 -3.78 27.36 -27.53
C HIS A 677 -4.41 28.36 -28.51
N ARG A 678 -5.43 27.95 -29.27
CA ARG A 678 -6.48 28.87 -29.74
C ARG A 678 -7.42 29.12 -28.57
N ASN A 679 -7.54 30.37 -28.14
CA ASN A 679 -8.48 30.80 -27.10
C ASN A 679 -9.91 30.40 -27.49
N LYS A 680 -10.45 29.36 -26.83
CA LYS A 680 -11.89 29.26 -26.63
C LYS A 680 -12.14 29.48 -25.14
N SER A 681 -12.64 30.68 -24.83
CA SER A 681 -13.22 30.98 -23.53
C SER A 681 -14.29 29.93 -23.24
N ARG A 682 -14.00 29.01 -22.31
CA ARG A 682 -15.04 28.22 -21.66
C ARG A 682 -15.30 28.89 -20.34
N THR A 683 -16.50 29.40 -20.21
CA THR A 683 -17.12 29.86 -18.96
C THR A 683 -16.77 28.89 -17.85
N VAL A 684 -15.99 29.37 -16.88
CA VAL A 684 -15.73 28.67 -15.63
C VAL A 684 -17.07 28.66 -14.91
N ASN A 685 -17.82 27.57 -14.99
CA ASN A 685 -18.96 27.40 -14.10
C ASN A 685 -18.44 27.43 -12.66
N ALA A 686 -18.86 28.49 -11.99
CA ALA A 686 -18.50 28.87 -10.64
C ALA A 686 -18.75 27.74 -9.65
N GLY A 687 -17.95 27.75 -8.58
CA GLY A 687 -17.93 26.72 -7.55
C GLY A 687 -19.29 26.54 -6.88
N ILE A 688 -19.92 25.40 -7.16
CA ILE A 688 -20.92 24.83 -6.24
C ILE A 688 -20.16 24.45 -4.96
N SER A 689 -20.64 24.95 -3.81
CA SER A 689 -20.14 24.67 -2.47
C SER A 689 -19.84 23.17 -2.31
N ARG A 690 -18.55 22.83 -2.21
CA ARG A 690 -18.05 21.45 -2.23
C ARG A 690 -18.06 20.77 -0.86
N GLN A 691 -18.55 21.45 0.18
CA GLN A 691 -18.23 21.09 1.56
C GLN A 691 -19.13 20.00 2.16
N ASN A 692 -20.28 19.66 1.56
CA ASN A 692 -21.24 18.71 2.14
C ASN A 692 -21.49 17.38 1.37
N LYS A 693 -20.72 17.08 0.31
CA LYS A 693 -20.91 15.84 -0.48
C LYS A 693 -20.09 14.68 0.07
N VAL A 694 -20.72 13.51 0.19
CA VAL A 694 -20.11 12.24 0.60
C VAL A 694 -19.28 11.66 -0.57
N PRO A 695 -18.00 11.29 -0.36
CA PRO A 695 -17.18 10.75 -1.44
C PRO A 695 -17.46 9.26 -1.68
N LEU A 696 -17.80 8.91 -2.93
CA LEU A 696 -17.82 7.55 -3.47
C LEU A 696 -16.46 7.23 -4.10
N CYS A 697 -15.64 6.44 -3.40
CA CYS A 697 -14.30 6.10 -3.86
C CYS A 697 -14.31 4.78 -4.64
N LEU A 698 -14.04 4.82 -5.95
CA LEU A 698 -14.03 3.64 -6.82
C LEU A 698 -12.70 3.51 -7.60
N PRO A 699 -12.26 2.27 -7.92
CA PRO A 699 -11.08 2.06 -8.74
C PRO A 699 -11.29 2.64 -10.16
N PHE A 700 -10.32 3.41 -10.62
CA PHE A 700 -10.30 3.97 -11.96
C PHE A 700 -9.90 2.90 -12.98
N ILE A 701 -10.76 2.69 -13.98
CA ILE A 701 -10.48 1.83 -15.12
C ILE A 701 -10.38 2.67 -16.39
N SER A 702 -11.38 3.50 -16.66
CA SER A 702 -11.41 4.43 -17.80
C SER A 702 -12.35 5.59 -17.54
N ASP A 703 -12.13 6.70 -18.25
CA ASP A 703 -13.04 7.86 -18.19
C ASP A 703 -14.45 7.53 -18.69
N LYS A 704 -14.60 6.54 -19.60
CA LYS A 704 -15.90 6.04 -20.08
C LYS A 704 -16.70 5.42 -18.92
N ILE A 705 -16.07 4.56 -18.12
CA ILE A 705 -16.72 3.95 -16.94
C ILE A 705 -17.04 5.03 -15.89
N SER A 706 -16.11 5.94 -15.62
CA SER A 706 -16.37 7.04 -14.67
C SER A 706 -17.54 7.93 -15.12
N ALA A 707 -17.71 8.16 -16.42
CA ALA A 707 -18.85 8.88 -16.96
C ALA A 707 -20.16 8.10 -16.80
N ALA A 708 -20.15 6.78 -17.03
CA ALA A 708 -21.29 5.91 -16.77
C ALA A 708 -21.71 5.92 -15.30
N VAL A 709 -20.75 5.83 -14.37
CA VAL A 709 -21.02 5.92 -12.93
C VAL A 709 -21.60 7.28 -12.56
N ARG A 710 -21.09 8.39 -13.12
CA ARG A 710 -21.68 9.72 -12.89
C ARG A 710 -23.13 9.80 -13.34
N ARG A 711 -23.49 9.20 -14.48
CA ARG A 711 -24.89 9.10 -14.91
C ARG A 711 -25.74 8.28 -13.92
N CYS A 712 -25.20 7.20 -13.37
CA CYS A 712 -25.90 6.41 -12.34
C CYS A 712 -26.16 7.22 -11.06
N ILE A 713 -25.22 8.08 -10.64
CA ILE A 713 -25.41 8.97 -9.48
C ILE A 713 -26.56 9.96 -9.73
N VAL A 714 -26.63 10.52 -10.93
CA VAL A 714 -27.73 11.44 -11.32
C VAL A 714 -29.06 10.69 -11.36
N GLN A 715 -29.11 9.50 -11.98
CA GLN A 715 -30.31 8.67 -12.06
C GLN A 715 -30.83 8.20 -10.70
N ALA A 716 -29.93 8.03 -9.72
CA ALA A 716 -30.31 7.69 -8.35
C ALA A 716 -30.72 8.91 -7.51
N HIS A 717 -30.79 10.12 -8.09
CA HIS A 717 -31.05 11.37 -7.39
C HIS A 717 -30.06 11.65 -6.24
N LEU A 718 -28.78 11.27 -6.42
CA LEU A 718 -27.71 11.43 -5.42
C LEU A 718 -26.64 12.46 -5.85
N HIS A 719 -26.93 13.28 -6.86
CA HIS A 719 -25.94 14.22 -7.43
C HIS A 719 -25.56 15.36 -6.47
N ASP A 720 -26.44 15.73 -5.55
CA ASP A 720 -26.17 16.72 -4.49
C ASP A 720 -25.53 16.12 -3.26
N ASP A 721 -25.72 14.82 -3.03
CA ASP A 721 -25.17 14.12 -1.87
C ASP A 721 -23.83 13.44 -2.12
N VAL A 722 -23.55 13.04 -3.36
CA VAL A 722 -22.44 12.12 -3.66
C VAL A 722 -21.47 12.70 -4.68
N ARG A 723 -20.18 12.57 -4.38
CA ARG A 723 -19.08 12.91 -5.28
C ARG A 723 -18.28 11.66 -5.64
N LEU A 724 -18.19 11.36 -6.94
CA LEU A 724 -17.30 10.30 -7.43
C LEU A 724 -15.83 10.71 -7.27
N VAL A 725 -15.07 9.86 -6.58
CA VAL A 725 -13.61 9.95 -6.43
C VAL A 725 -13.00 8.72 -7.09
N ASN A 726 -12.31 8.95 -8.20
CA ASN A 726 -11.59 7.90 -8.93
C ASN A 726 -10.24 7.64 -8.25
N ILE A 727 -10.03 6.42 -7.74
CA ILE A 727 -8.76 5.96 -7.19
C ILE A 727 -7.94 5.34 -8.32
N PRO A 728 -6.79 5.92 -8.73
CA PRO A 728 -5.91 5.32 -9.73
C PRO A 728 -5.45 3.91 -9.34
N ASN A 729 -5.08 3.10 -10.33
CA ASN A 729 -4.48 1.80 -10.09
C ASN A 729 -3.12 1.91 -9.39
N GLY A 730 -2.63 0.80 -8.82
CA GLY A 730 -1.31 0.77 -8.20
C GLY A 730 -0.23 1.18 -9.21
N ASN A 731 0.57 2.18 -8.84
CA ASN A 731 1.67 2.63 -9.69
C ASN A 731 2.87 1.68 -9.61
N ILE A 732 3.82 1.78 -10.55
CA ILE A 732 5.01 0.92 -10.62
C ILE A 732 5.75 0.93 -9.28
N ARG A 733 5.89 2.10 -8.63
CA ARG A 733 6.50 2.22 -7.29
C ARG A 733 5.84 1.31 -6.26
N SER A 734 4.51 1.36 -6.14
CA SER A 734 3.76 0.56 -5.18
C SER A 734 3.81 -0.95 -5.45
N GLN A 735 4.10 -1.34 -6.70
CA GLN A 735 4.19 -2.74 -7.11
C GLN A 735 5.59 -3.31 -6.86
N LEU A 736 6.64 -2.55 -7.17
CA LEU A 736 8.03 -3.04 -7.19
C LEU A 736 8.90 -2.57 -6.02
N VAL A 737 8.71 -1.35 -5.51
CA VAL A 737 9.57 -0.80 -4.44
C VAL A 737 9.13 -1.34 -3.07
N ARG A 738 10.10 -1.79 -2.28
CA ARG A 738 9.87 -2.39 -0.95
C ARG A 738 10.75 -1.74 0.10
N ASN A 739 10.15 -0.93 0.97
CA ASN A 739 10.89 -0.29 2.08
C ASN A 739 11.31 -1.30 3.17
N ARG A 740 10.62 -2.44 3.30
CA ARG A 740 10.91 -3.51 4.29
C ARG A 740 11.49 -4.76 3.63
N LEU A 741 12.38 -4.58 2.65
CA LEU A 741 12.93 -5.69 1.88
C LEU A 741 13.66 -6.71 2.78
N TYR A 742 14.51 -6.23 3.69
CA TYR A 742 15.37 -7.06 4.53
C TYR A 742 14.73 -7.55 5.84
N ASP A 743 13.60 -6.94 6.25
CA ASP A 743 12.96 -7.20 7.55
C ASP A 743 11.74 -8.11 7.47
N ARG A 744 11.41 -8.62 6.29
CA ARG A 744 10.34 -9.62 6.10
C ARG A 744 10.88 -11.02 6.36
N HIS A 745 10.82 -11.45 7.62
CA HIS A 745 11.14 -12.82 7.99
C HIS A 745 9.91 -13.53 8.55
N CYS A 746 9.84 -14.84 8.28
CA CYS A 746 8.95 -15.72 9.00
C CYS A 746 9.52 -15.90 10.41
N PHE A 747 8.72 -15.60 11.45
CA PHE A 747 9.13 -15.78 12.84
C PHE A 747 8.57 -17.07 13.46
N MET A 748 7.89 -17.89 12.66
CA MET A 748 7.25 -19.13 13.12
C MET A 748 7.90 -20.33 12.44
N GLU A 749 8.28 -21.32 13.25
CA GLU A 749 8.57 -22.69 12.80
C GLU A 749 7.29 -23.35 12.27
N SER A 750 7.41 -24.20 11.25
CA SER A 750 6.29 -24.84 10.55
C SER A 750 5.14 -23.87 10.20
N CYS A 751 5.50 -22.71 9.66
CA CYS A 751 4.53 -21.64 9.42
C CYS A 751 3.43 -22.05 8.43
N ILE A 752 2.17 -22.07 8.86
CA ILE A 752 1.01 -22.35 7.99
C ILE A 752 0.55 -21.17 7.11
N VAL A 753 1.23 -20.02 7.19
CA VAL A 753 0.89 -18.80 6.43
C VAL A 753 1.83 -18.59 5.26
N CYS A 754 3.14 -18.54 5.54
CA CYS A 754 4.15 -18.15 4.57
C CYS A 754 4.26 -19.09 3.34
N PRO A 755 4.09 -20.43 3.45
CA PRO A 755 4.12 -21.33 2.29
C PRO A 755 3.04 -21.03 1.24
N TYR A 756 1.89 -20.51 1.69
CA TYR A 756 0.76 -20.14 0.82
C TYR A 756 0.73 -18.64 0.49
N GLY A 757 1.67 -17.87 1.03
CA GLY A 757 1.73 -16.40 0.95
C GLY A 757 3.12 -15.90 0.57
N ARG A 758 3.44 -14.68 1.01
CA ARG A 758 4.83 -14.17 0.97
C ARG A 758 5.50 -14.42 2.31
N THR A 759 6.81 -14.60 2.29
CA THR A 759 7.63 -14.65 3.51
C THR A 759 7.35 -13.42 4.38
N GLY A 760 7.04 -13.67 5.66
CA GLY A 760 6.67 -12.65 6.64
C GLY A 760 5.19 -12.22 6.64
N ASP A 761 4.33 -12.75 5.76
CA ASP A 761 2.89 -12.47 5.81
C ASP A 761 2.25 -12.98 7.13
N CYS A 762 2.89 -13.95 7.80
CA CYS A 762 2.49 -14.40 9.14
C CYS A 762 2.54 -13.30 10.21
N ALA A 763 3.37 -12.27 10.03
CA ALA A 763 3.56 -11.18 10.99
C ALA A 763 2.55 -10.04 10.83
N GLN A 764 1.70 -10.09 9.80
CA GLN A 764 0.72 -9.03 9.57
C GLN A 764 -0.38 -9.04 10.63
N THR A 765 -0.77 -7.86 11.09
CA THR A 765 -1.88 -7.60 12.01
C THR A 765 -2.96 -6.76 11.30
N GLY A 766 -4.21 -6.79 11.79
CA GLY A 766 -5.31 -6.01 11.18
C GLY A 766 -5.69 -6.52 9.79
N VAL A 767 -5.46 -7.81 9.52
CA VAL A 767 -5.75 -8.41 8.20
C VAL A 767 -7.04 -9.21 8.24
N ILE A 768 -7.75 -9.20 7.12
CA ILE A 768 -8.88 -10.08 6.88
C ILE A 768 -8.36 -11.32 6.15
N TYR A 769 -8.69 -12.49 6.66
CA TYR A 769 -8.30 -13.78 6.08
C TYR A 769 -9.54 -14.63 5.82
N GLN A 770 -9.44 -15.47 4.78
CA GLN A 770 -10.45 -16.44 4.43
C GLN A 770 -9.85 -17.84 4.57
N LEU A 771 -10.56 -18.73 5.26
CA LEU A 771 -10.25 -20.16 5.33
C LEU A 771 -11.38 -20.92 4.63
N GLU A 772 -11.03 -21.95 3.88
CA GLU A 772 -11.99 -22.89 3.30
C GLU A 772 -11.83 -24.22 4.02
N CYS A 773 -12.92 -24.76 4.56
CA CYS A 773 -12.91 -26.08 5.17
C CYS A 773 -12.66 -27.13 4.09
N LEU A 774 -11.61 -27.94 4.26
CA LEU A 774 -11.26 -28.99 3.28
C LEU A 774 -12.29 -30.12 3.24
N THR A 775 -13.06 -30.31 4.31
CA THR A 775 -14.06 -31.39 4.44
C THR A 775 -15.43 -30.99 3.91
N CYS A 776 -15.89 -29.76 4.19
CA CYS A 776 -17.24 -29.30 3.82
C CYS A 776 -17.28 -28.14 2.82
N SER A 777 -16.14 -27.59 2.39
CA SER A 777 -16.02 -26.43 1.49
C SER A 777 -16.69 -25.14 2.00
N GLU A 778 -17.07 -25.07 3.27
CA GLU A 778 -17.57 -23.84 3.90
C GLU A 778 -16.42 -22.84 4.09
N THR A 779 -16.74 -21.55 3.94
CA THR A 779 -15.75 -20.48 4.03
C THR A 779 -15.89 -19.69 5.32
N TYR A 780 -14.84 -19.67 6.14
CA TYR A 780 -14.72 -18.80 7.30
C TYR A 780 -13.97 -17.53 6.93
N ILE A 781 -14.52 -16.36 7.26
CA ILE A 781 -13.86 -15.07 7.11
C ILE A 781 -13.61 -14.50 8.50
N GLY A 782 -12.36 -14.23 8.82
CA GLY A 782 -11.95 -13.64 10.09
C GLY A 782 -11.12 -12.37 9.90
N GLU A 783 -11.09 -11.53 10.93
CA GLU A 783 -10.18 -10.39 11.04
C GLU A 783 -9.22 -10.63 12.22
N THR A 784 -7.95 -10.22 12.08
CA THR A 784 -6.94 -10.40 13.12
C THR A 784 -6.62 -9.08 13.82
N GLY A 785 -6.71 -9.04 15.16
CA GLY A 785 -6.02 -8.00 15.96
C GLY A 785 -4.55 -8.34 16.20
N ARG A 786 -4.26 -9.65 16.37
CA ARG A 786 -2.91 -10.22 16.53
C ARG A 786 -2.30 -10.58 15.17
N THR A 787 -1.07 -11.11 15.18
CA THR A 787 -0.41 -11.57 13.96
C THR A 787 -1.20 -12.70 13.30
N LEU A 788 -1.27 -12.71 11.98
CA LEU A 788 -2.02 -13.69 11.19
C LEU A 788 -1.58 -15.12 11.48
N GLY A 789 -0.28 -15.31 11.71
CA GLY A 789 0.30 -16.60 12.09
C GLY A 789 -0.31 -17.17 13.37
N ILE A 790 -0.28 -16.39 14.44
CA ILE A 790 -0.85 -16.77 15.74
C ILE A 790 -2.37 -17.02 15.60
N ARG A 791 -3.08 -16.14 14.91
CA ARG A 791 -4.53 -16.29 14.74
C ARG A 791 -4.91 -17.56 13.99
N LYS A 792 -4.16 -17.93 12.95
CA LYS A 792 -4.40 -19.20 12.23
C LYS A 792 -4.07 -20.43 13.09
N ARG A 793 -3.02 -20.38 13.93
CA ARG A 793 -2.71 -21.45 14.89
C ARG A 793 -3.88 -21.67 15.87
N VAL A 794 -4.32 -20.61 16.54
CA VAL A 794 -5.48 -20.65 17.46
C VAL A 794 -6.73 -21.18 16.77
N GLN A 795 -7.06 -20.68 15.57
CA GLN A 795 -8.26 -21.14 14.85
C GLN A 795 -8.17 -22.62 14.46
N ARG A 796 -6.99 -23.10 14.04
CA ARG A 796 -6.77 -24.51 13.68
C ARG A 796 -6.97 -25.42 14.88
N THR A 797 -6.41 -25.05 16.04
CA THR A 797 -6.62 -25.77 17.30
C THR A 797 -8.11 -25.88 17.65
N LEU A 798 -8.83 -24.76 17.66
CA LEU A 798 -10.27 -24.76 17.96
C LEU A 798 -11.05 -25.66 17.00
N MET A 799 -10.78 -25.58 15.70
CA MET A 799 -11.44 -26.40 14.69
C MET A 799 -11.18 -27.90 14.86
N ILE A 800 -9.98 -28.29 15.31
CA ILE A 800 -9.63 -29.69 15.56
C ILE A 800 -10.34 -30.20 16.81
N LEU A 801 -10.28 -29.46 17.91
CA LEU A 801 -10.96 -29.83 19.16
C LEU A 801 -12.48 -29.92 18.98
N ASP A 802 -13.09 -28.93 18.32
CA ASP A 802 -14.51 -28.93 17.96
C ASP A 802 -14.85 -30.12 17.04
N GLY A 803 -13.99 -30.39 16.04
CA GLY A 803 -14.18 -31.49 15.09
C GLY A 803 -14.11 -32.87 15.75
N LEU A 804 -13.30 -33.01 16.79
CA LEU A 804 -13.18 -34.23 17.61
C LEU A 804 -14.21 -34.29 18.75
N SER A 805 -15.06 -33.27 18.90
CA SER A 805 -16.04 -33.16 20.00
C SER A 805 -15.41 -33.24 21.39
N ILE A 806 -14.20 -32.72 21.55
CA ILE A 806 -13.48 -32.69 22.84
C ILE A 806 -13.97 -31.46 23.62
N PRO A 807 -14.40 -31.59 24.89
CA PRO A 807 -14.76 -30.43 25.72
C PRO A 807 -13.51 -29.64 26.11
N PHE A 808 -13.54 -28.31 25.94
CA PHE A 808 -12.44 -27.42 26.33
C PHE A 808 -12.96 -26.03 26.73
N ASP A 809 -12.19 -25.34 27.58
CA ASP A 809 -12.42 -23.94 27.94
C ASP A 809 -11.42 -23.01 27.22
N ALA A 810 -11.92 -22.18 26.31
CA ALA A 810 -11.10 -21.22 25.57
C ALA A 810 -11.00 -19.87 26.28
N ILE A 811 -9.86 -19.60 26.91
CA ILE A 811 -9.60 -18.33 27.61
C ILE A 811 -8.91 -17.32 26.67
N ASP A 812 -9.59 -16.21 26.37
CA ASP A 812 -8.98 -15.09 25.63
C ASP A 812 -8.21 -14.17 26.59
N ILE A 813 -6.90 -14.41 26.70
CA ILE A 813 -5.95 -13.61 27.51
C ILE A 813 -5.80 -12.14 27.07
N THR A 814 -6.45 -11.71 25.98
CA THR A 814 -6.46 -10.30 25.56
C THR A 814 -7.71 -9.53 25.94
N LYS A 815 -8.73 -10.19 26.50
CA LYS A 815 -9.90 -9.49 27.03
C LYS A 815 -9.49 -8.73 28.30
N PRO A 816 -9.88 -7.44 28.43
CA PRO A 816 -9.79 -6.72 29.70
C PRO A 816 -10.54 -7.50 30.79
N GLY A 817 -9.91 -7.73 31.95
CA GLY A 817 -10.44 -8.56 33.03
C GLY A 817 -9.82 -9.96 33.15
N ASN A 818 -9.03 -10.40 32.15
CA ASN A 818 -8.33 -11.69 32.16
C ASN A 818 -6.81 -11.54 32.42
N GLU A 819 -6.40 -10.51 33.17
CA GLU A 819 -4.99 -10.22 33.42
C GLU A 819 -4.28 -11.33 34.21
N GLU A 820 -4.97 -11.97 35.16
CA GLU A 820 -4.45 -13.05 36.00
C GLU A 820 -4.15 -14.30 35.17
N GLN A 821 -5.10 -14.74 34.34
CA GLN A 821 -4.90 -15.90 33.46
C GLN A 821 -3.78 -15.66 32.44
N ARG A 822 -3.59 -14.39 32.02
CA ARG A 822 -2.45 -14.02 31.17
C ARG A 822 -1.12 -14.11 31.91
N MET A 823 -1.06 -13.78 33.19
CA MET A 823 0.15 -13.96 34.00
C MET A 823 0.41 -15.45 34.25
N PHE A 824 -0.62 -16.20 34.65
CA PHE A 824 -0.57 -17.65 34.84
C PHE A 824 0.03 -18.37 33.62
N MET A 825 -0.51 -18.12 32.42
CA MET A 825 0.00 -18.72 31.17
C MET A 825 1.47 -18.37 30.92
N ARG A 826 1.92 -17.16 31.29
CA ARG A 826 3.31 -16.72 31.06
C ARG A 826 4.30 -17.31 32.05
N GLU A 827 3.84 -17.63 33.25
CA GLU A 827 4.66 -18.21 34.32
C GLU A 827 4.77 -19.74 34.17
N HIS A 828 3.69 -20.41 33.77
CA HIS A 828 3.59 -21.88 33.79
C HIS A 828 3.86 -22.56 32.43
N ALA A 829 3.90 -21.82 31.32
CA ALA A 829 4.25 -22.41 30.02
C ALA A 829 5.77 -22.60 29.89
N ILE A 830 6.20 -23.84 29.61
CA ILE A 830 7.61 -24.21 29.42
C ILE A 830 8.14 -23.59 28.12
N LYS A 831 9.36 -23.02 28.18
CA LYS A 831 10.06 -22.40 27.04
C LYS A 831 11.14 -23.35 26.52
N ASP A 832 10.80 -24.22 25.59
CA ASP A 832 11.82 -24.95 24.86
C ASP A 832 12.43 -24.04 23.77
N ASP A 833 13.75 -23.82 23.89
CA ASP A 833 14.74 -23.28 22.95
C ASP A 833 14.51 -21.93 22.22
N VAL A 834 13.37 -21.25 22.39
CA VAL A 834 13.13 -19.94 21.76
C VAL A 834 13.16 -18.82 22.80
N LYS A 835 14.18 -17.95 22.72
CA LYS A 835 14.25 -16.69 23.51
C LYS A 835 13.02 -15.82 23.24
N GLY A 836 11.96 -15.93 24.06
CA GLY A 836 10.72 -15.16 23.86
C GLY A 836 9.64 -15.33 24.95
N THR A 837 8.55 -14.56 24.82
CA THR A 837 7.31 -14.76 25.59
C THR A 837 6.50 -15.89 24.95
N PRO A 838 5.96 -16.86 25.72
CA PRO A 838 5.17 -17.96 25.17
C PRO A 838 3.98 -17.43 24.36
N LEU A 839 3.85 -17.92 23.13
CA LEU A 839 2.85 -17.45 22.17
C LEU A 839 1.64 -18.40 22.18
N PRO A 840 0.40 -17.88 22.27
CA PRO A 840 -0.78 -18.72 22.20
C PRO A 840 -0.94 -19.41 20.83
N PRO A 841 -1.65 -20.55 20.76
CA PRO A 841 -2.30 -21.27 21.87
C PRO A 841 -1.30 -22.03 22.76
N GLN A 842 -1.67 -22.19 24.03
CA GLN A 842 -0.95 -22.93 25.07
C GLN A 842 -1.98 -23.82 25.77
N PHE A 843 -1.63 -25.08 26.04
CA PHE A 843 -2.57 -26.09 26.51
C PHE A 843 -2.29 -26.44 27.97
N PHE A 844 -3.35 -26.53 28.77
CA PHE A 844 -3.30 -26.89 30.17
C PHE A 844 -4.41 -27.90 30.50
N TYR A 845 -4.15 -28.81 31.44
CA TYR A 845 -5.13 -29.73 32.01
C TYR A 845 -5.02 -29.68 33.54
N ASN A 846 -6.10 -29.30 34.23
CA ASN A 846 -6.11 -29.09 35.68
C ASN A 846 -4.92 -28.24 36.17
N GLU A 847 -4.67 -27.09 35.52
CA GLU A 847 -3.56 -26.17 35.80
C GLU A 847 -2.15 -26.69 35.46
N GLU A 848 -2.00 -27.95 35.06
CA GLU A 848 -0.72 -28.49 34.56
C GLU A 848 -0.52 -28.16 33.07
N TYR A 849 0.70 -27.76 32.72
CA TYR A 849 1.06 -27.46 31.34
C TYR A 849 1.20 -28.73 30.49
N LEU A 850 0.45 -28.80 29.39
CA LEU A 850 0.49 -29.93 28.45
C LEU A 850 1.45 -29.71 27.28
N GLY A 851 1.61 -28.47 26.84
CA GLY A 851 2.44 -28.14 25.68
C GLY A 851 1.97 -26.91 24.91
N ASN A 852 2.76 -26.57 23.89
CA ASN A 852 2.51 -25.47 22.97
C ASN A 852 1.82 -25.94 21.68
N PHE A 853 1.65 -25.05 20.70
CA PHE A 853 1.01 -25.38 19.43
C PHE A 853 1.76 -26.44 18.60
N VAL A 854 3.09 -26.43 18.62
CA VAL A 854 3.94 -27.38 17.87
C VAL A 854 3.71 -28.78 18.41
N ASP A 855 3.79 -28.96 19.73
CA ASP A 855 3.56 -30.24 20.41
C ASP A 855 2.14 -30.78 20.11
N PHE A 856 1.14 -29.88 20.09
CA PHE A 856 -0.22 -30.24 19.69
C PHE A 856 -0.32 -30.65 18.21
N GLU A 857 0.39 -29.97 17.29
CA GLU A 857 0.36 -30.31 15.86
C GLU A 857 1.07 -31.64 15.60
N GLU A 858 2.19 -31.91 16.26
CA GLU A 858 2.88 -33.21 16.22
C GLU A 858 1.97 -34.32 16.73
N ALA A 859 1.27 -34.12 17.85
CA ALA A 859 0.30 -35.09 18.36
C ALA A 859 -0.89 -35.32 17.40
N VAL A 860 -1.30 -34.32 16.62
CA VAL A 860 -2.32 -34.50 15.56
C VAL A 860 -1.76 -35.28 14.37
N GLU A 861 -0.52 -35.01 13.96
CA GLU A 861 0.12 -35.67 12.83
C GLU A 861 0.43 -37.14 13.13
N ASP A 862 0.80 -37.45 14.37
CA ASP A 862 1.10 -38.80 14.85
C ASP A 862 -0.13 -39.59 15.34
N ASP A 863 -1.34 -39.01 15.24
CA ASP A 863 -2.59 -39.59 15.76
C ASP A 863 -2.55 -39.90 17.28
N ARG A 864 -1.75 -39.13 18.04
CA ARG A 864 -1.55 -39.21 19.50
C ARG A 864 -2.30 -38.13 20.28
N ILE A 865 -3.27 -37.45 19.67
CA ILE A 865 -3.98 -36.33 20.30
C ILE A 865 -4.70 -36.72 21.61
N ALA A 866 -5.20 -37.95 21.71
CA ALA A 866 -5.85 -38.44 22.91
C ALA A 866 -4.86 -38.66 24.07
N GLU A 867 -3.61 -39.00 23.76
CA GLU A 867 -2.52 -39.12 24.73
C GLU A 867 -2.04 -37.72 25.19
N PHE A 868 -1.81 -36.81 24.23
CA PHE A 868 -1.41 -35.43 24.50
C PHE A 868 -2.41 -34.69 25.41
N LEU A 869 -3.71 -34.89 25.17
CA LEU A 869 -4.78 -34.27 25.96
C LEU A 869 -5.16 -35.08 27.22
N ARG A 870 -4.44 -36.16 27.53
CA ARG A 870 -4.72 -37.08 28.66
C ARG A 870 -6.16 -37.60 28.70
N LEU A 871 -6.75 -37.86 27.53
CA LEU A 871 -8.11 -38.40 27.38
C LEU A 871 -8.16 -39.93 27.52
N ILE A 872 -7.00 -40.60 27.54
CA ILE A 872 -6.87 -42.03 27.78
C ILE A 872 -6.54 -42.27 29.27
N PRO A 873 -7.34 -43.08 30.00
CA PRO A 873 -7.00 -43.48 31.37
C PRO A 873 -5.66 -44.21 31.44
N GLU A 874 -4.82 -43.90 32.43
CA GLU A 874 -3.43 -44.40 32.60
C GLU A 874 -3.28 -45.94 32.52
N TRP A 875 -4.34 -46.71 32.77
CA TRP A 875 -4.32 -48.17 32.68
C TRP A 875 -4.26 -48.71 31.25
N LYS A 876 -4.77 -47.98 30.25
CA LYS A 876 -4.70 -48.38 28.83
C LYS A 876 -3.37 -48.02 28.17
N THR A 877 -2.68 -47.00 28.66
CA THR A 877 -1.37 -46.57 28.15
C THR A 877 -0.29 -47.62 28.42
N LYS A 878 -0.38 -48.32 29.58
CA LYS A 878 0.52 -49.43 29.92
C LYS A 878 0.32 -50.68 29.05
N GLN A 879 -0.92 -51.00 28.68
CA GLN A 879 -1.23 -52.13 27.79
C GLN A 879 -0.67 -51.95 26.37
N ASN A 880 -0.70 -50.74 25.81
CA ASN A 880 -0.15 -50.46 24.48
C ASN A 880 1.39 -50.51 24.40
N VAL A 881 2.09 -50.34 25.53
CA VAL A 881 3.55 -50.49 25.61
C VAL A 881 3.92 -51.97 25.73
N GLU A 882 3.20 -52.74 26.54
CA GLU A 882 3.37 -54.21 26.62
C GLU A 882 3.03 -54.91 25.30
N ASP A 883 2.00 -54.47 24.57
CA ASP A 883 1.65 -55.06 23.26
C ASP A 883 2.67 -54.71 22.15
N LYS A 884 3.36 -53.56 22.23
CA LYS A 884 4.45 -53.21 21.30
C LYS A 884 5.75 -53.96 21.58
N GLU A 885 6.08 -54.23 22.85
CA GLU A 885 7.24 -55.08 23.19
C GLU A 885 6.99 -56.55 22.83
N ASN A 886 5.76 -57.05 22.98
CA ASN A 886 5.40 -58.41 22.59
C ASN A 886 5.38 -58.61 21.05
N HIS A 887 5.16 -57.56 20.26
CA HIS A 887 5.20 -57.66 18.80
C HIS A 887 6.61 -57.63 18.18
N VAL A 888 7.62 -57.12 18.91
CA VAL A 888 9.02 -57.12 18.44
C VAL A 888 9.74 -58.44 18.75
N ASN A 889 9.33 -59.16 19.81
CA ASN A 889 9.94 -60.44 20.18
C ASN A 889 9.45 -61.65 19.37
N ASN A 890 8.27 -61.59 18.74
CA ASN A 890 7.73 -62.69 17.91
C ASN A 890 8.20 -62.68 16.43
N GLY A 891 9.16 -61.82 16.06
CA GLY A 891 9.71 -61.74 14.69
C GLY A 891 11.03 -62.49 14.46
N LYS A 892 11.54 -63.24 15.45
CA LYS A 892 12.80 -64.00 15.35
C LYS A 892 12.62 -65.46 15.77
N SER A 893 11.74 -66.20 15.10
CA SER A 893 11.80 -67.66 15.02
C SER A 893 10.75 -68.16 14.03
N SER A 894 11.13 -68.25 12.76
CA SER A 894 10.61 -69.15 11.71
C SER A 894 11.36 -68.87 10.41
#